data_AF-A0A5E4Z465-F1
#
_entry.id   AF-A0A5E4Z465-F1
#
_cell.length_a   1.000
_cell.length_b   1.000
_cell.length_c   1.000
_cell.angle_alpha   90.00
_cell.angle_beta   90.00
_cell.angle_gamma   90.00
#
_symmetry.space_group_name_H-M   'P 1'
#
loop_
_entity.id
_entity.type
_entity.pdbx_description
1 polymer ?
#
loop_
_entity_poly.entity_id
_entity_poly.type
_entity_poly.pdbx_seq_one_letter_code
_entity_poly.pdbx_strand_id
1 'polypeptide(L)'
;MFGKLDLDAIPLHEPIIMGTLAVVLMGGAALLGAITYYRKWGYLWKEWITSVDHKRIGVMYIVLALVMLLRGFADAIMMRAQQAVAAGGEAGYLPPHHYDQIFTAHGVIMIFFVATPLVLGLMNVIVPLQIGARDVAFPFVNSLSFWLAAMGAVLVMMSMFVGDFAATGWVAYPPLSELGYSPTVGVDYYIWSLQISGLGTTLTGINFIVTILRMRAPGMNLMKMPVFTWTALITNILIVAVFPVLTATLALLTADRYLGMHFFTNELGGNAMMYVNLIWIWGHPEVYILILPAFGAFSEIIAAFSRKPLFGYKSMVYATSSIGILSFFVWLHHFFTMGSGANVNAFFGIMTTIISIPTGVKLFNWLFTMYQGRIRYHSSTLWTIGFMVTFAIGGMTGVLLAVPGADFVLHNSLFLVAHFHNVIIGGVVFGCLAGITFWFPKVFGFTLNERWGKISFTCWLVGFYLAFMPLYVLGFKGMTRRMNHYVQPDWQPYLIVAAVGAAVIGLGILAFIVQLAVSIRDRNANRDLTGDPWDARSLEWATSSPAPFYNFAHVPHIDSLEQHWDDKARGLAWREPKQYEDIHMPRNTGTGFLVSVFSGVMCFALVWHIWWLAGASLVATLAVFLWRTYDRDVDYYVPAAEVERIENARFADLRAALPARQSLQKAA
;
A
#
# COMPACT_ATOMS: atom_id res chain seq x y z
N MET A 1 -29.56 -11.08 15.29
CA MET A 1 -30.50 -10.81 16.40
C MET A 1 -30.36 -9.34 16.84
N PHE A 2 -30.83 -8.30 16.13
CA PHE A 2 -31.80 -8.14 15.04
C PHE A 2 -31.33 -7.06 14.05
N GLY A 3 -31.92 -7.00 12.87
CA GLY A 3 -31.55 -6.14 11.75
C GLY A 3 -32.02 -6.80 10.47
N LYS A 4 -31.38 -6.52 9.34
CA LYS A 4 -31.61 -7.23 8.06
C LYS A 4 -30.97 -8.63 8.01
N LEU A 5 -30.21 -9.02 9.04
CA LEU A 5 -29.44 -10.26 9.06
C LEU A 5 -30.31 -11.47 9.40
N ASP A 6 -30.41 -12.41 8.46
CA ASP A 6 -31.05 -13.72 8.60
C ASP A 6 -30.10 -14.84 8.14
N LEU A 7 -30.60 -16.09 8.07
CA LEU A 7 -29.81 -17.23 7.59
C LEU A 7 -29.65 -17.24 6.07
N ASP A 8 -30.55 -16.57 5.34
CA ASP A 8 -30.53 -16.50 3.87
C ASP A 8 -29.41 -15.57 3.37
N ALA A 9 -28.92 -14.68 4.25
CA ALA A 9 -27.70 -13.90 4.03
C ALA A 9 -26.43 -14.75 3.84
N ILE A 10 -26.42 -16.02 4.22
CA ILE A 10 -25.30 -16.92 3.95
C ILE A 10 -25.57 -17.64 2.63
N PRO A 11 -24.69 -17.53 1.61
CA PRO A 11 -24.93 -18.12 0.29
C PRO A 11 -24.68 -19.64 0.29
N LEU A 12 -25.46 -20.40 1.06
CA LEU A 12 -25.36 -21.85 1.22
C LEU A 12 -25.55 -22.63 -0.09
N HIS A 13 -26.21 -22.00 -1.06
CA HIS A 13 -26.45 -22.57 -2.39
C HIS A 13 -25.26 -22.41 -3.35
N GLU A 14 -24.28 -21.56 -3.03
CA GLU A 14 -23.19 -21.20 -3.93
C GLU A 14 -21.93 -22.07 -3.70
N PRO A 15 -21.61 -23.02 -4.61
CA PRO A 15 -20.53 -23.98 -4.36
C PRO A 15 -19.15 -23.33 -4.26
N ILE A 16 -18.90 -22.28 -5.05
CA ILE A 16 -17.61 -21.58 -5.08
C ILE A 16 -17.36 -20.87 -3.74
N ILE A 17 -18.38 -20.16 -3.23
CA ILE A 17 -18.28 -19.41 -1.98
C ILE A 17 -18.18 -20.37 -0.80
N MET A 18 -19.02 -21.42 -0.75
CA MET A 18 -19.00 -22.41 0.32
C MET A 18 -17.71 -23.24 0.34
N GLY A 19 -17.17 -23.59 -0.82
CA GLY A 19 -15.85 -24.22 -0.93
C GLY A 19 -14.75 -23.31 -0.39
N THR A 20 -14.81 -22.01 -0.73
CA THR A 20 -13.87 -21.00 -0.21
C THR A 20 -14.00 -20.85 1.31
N LEU A 21 -15.22 -20.80 1.84
CA LEU A 21 -15.48 -20.74 3.28
C LEU A 21 -14.88 -21.94 4.00
N ALA A 22 -15.07 -23.15 3.47
CA ALA A 22 -14.49 -24.36 4.05
C ALA A 22 -12.96 -24.28 4.10
N VAL A 23 -12.30 -23.86 3.01
CA VAL A 23 -10.84 -23.70 2.96
C VAL A 23 -10.36 -22.64 3.95
N VAL A 24 -11.04 -21.50 4.03
CA VAL A 24 -10.70 -20.42 4.96
C VAL A 24 -10.90 -20.85 6.42
N LEU A 25 -11.99 -21.56 6.75
CA LEU A 25 -12.22 -22.10 8.09
C LEU A 25 -11.19 -23.15 8.46
N MET A 26 -10.83 -24.06 7.54
CA MET A 26 -9.77 -25.05 7.77
C MET A 26 -8.41 -24.38 7.98
N GLY A 27 -8.05 -23.40 7.15
CA GLY A 27 -6.81 -22.63 7.29
C GLY A 27 -6.78 -21.82 8.59
N GLY A 28 -7.89 -21.18 8.96
CA GLY A 28 -8.05 -20.45 10.20
C GLY A 28 -7.95 -21.36 11.43
N ALA A 29 -8.60 -22.53 11.41
CA ALA A 29 -8.50 -23.52 12.46
C ALA A 29 -7.09 -24.10 12.58
N ALA A 30 -6.40 -24.36 11.47
CA ALA A 30 -5.01 -24.81 11.46
C ALA A 30 -4.07 -23.76 12.06
N LEU A 31 -4.26 -22.48 11.72
CA LEU A 31 -3.48 -21.38 12.27
C LEU A 31 -3.75 -21.20 13.78
N LEU A 32 -5.02 -21.23 14.19
CA LEU A 32 -5.43 -21.14 15.60
C LEU A 32 -4.86 -22.31 16.41
N GLY A 33 -4.94 -23.52 15.86
CA GLY A 33 -4.37 -24.74 16.41
C GLY A 33 -2.85 -24.63 16.55
N ALA A 34 -2.14 -24.14 15.55
CA ALA A 34 -0.70 -23.93 15.59
C ALA A 34 -0.29 -22.90 16.65
N ILE A 35 -0.97 -21.74 16.72
CA ILE A 35 -0.70 -20.70 17.73
C ILE A 35 -0.89 -21.27 19.15
N THR A 36 -1.95 -22.04 19.35
CA THR A 36 -2.27 -22.67 20.64
C THR A 36 -1.26 -23.77 20.99
N TYR A 37 -0.94 -24.65 20.04
CA TYR A 37 0.03 -25.74 20.21
C TYR A 37 1.42 -25.21 20.57
N TYR A 38 1.91 -24.18 19.85
CA TYR A 38 3.19 -23.53 20.13
C TYR A 38 3.15 -22.50 21.27
N ARG A 39 2.01 -22.33 21.94
CA ARG A 39 1.77 -21.40 23.06
C ARG A 39 2.20 -19.96 22.75
N LYS A 40 1.91 -19.48 21.54
CA LYS A 40 2.35 -18.16 21.05
C LYS A 40 1.38 -17.00 21.34
N TRP A 41 0.24 -17.25 21.98
CA TRP A 41 -0.74 -16.21 22.35
C TRP A 41 -0.14 -15.05 23.16
N GLY A 42 0.61 -15.36 24.23
CA GLY A 42 1.23 -14.31 25.06
C GLY A 42 2.27 -13.48 24.30
N TYR A 43 3.01 -14.12 23.39
CA TYR A 43 3.97 -13.44 22.52
C TYR A 43 3.27 -12.53 21.50
N LEU A 44 2.24 -13.04 20.80
CA LEU A 44 1.49 -12.25 19.82
C LEU A 44 0.82 -11.04 20.47
N TRP A 45 0.23 -11.22 21.66
CA TRP A 45 -0.39 -10.12 22.38
C TRP A 45 0.64 -9.05 22.76
N LYS A 46 1.69 -9.42 23.51
CA LYS A 46 2.65 -8.47 24.08
C LYS A 46 3.58 -7.84 23.03
N GLU A 47 3.92 -8.56 21.97
CA GLU A 47 4.94 -8.13 21.01
C GLU A 47 4.34 -7.57 19.72
N TRP A 48 3.16 -8.00 19.28
CA TRP A 48 2.63 -7.59 17.97
C TRP A 48 1.34 -6.80 18.11
N ILE A 49 0.33 -7.37 18.78
CA ILE A 49 -1.00 -6.76 18.83
C ILE A 49 -0.99 -5.43 19.58
N THR A 50 -0.32 -5.38 20.72
CA THR A 50 -0.20 -4.16 21.53
C THR A 50 0.98 -3.27 21.14
N SER A 51 1.71 -3.61 20.07
CA SER A 51 2.94 -2.90 19.69
C SER A 51 2.66 -1.47 19.26
N VAL A 52 3.51 -0.55 19.72
CA VAL A 52 3.59 0.83 19.21
C VAL A 52 4.80 1.09 18.32
N ASP A 53 5.75 0.14 18.26
CA ASP A 53 6.94 0.23 17.41
C ASP A 53 6.57 0.30 15.92
N HIS A 54 6.98 1.40 15.27
CA HIS A 54 6.78 1.65 13.85
C HIS A 54 7.27 0.51 12.93
N LYS A 55 8.33 -0.22 13.30
CA LYS A 55 8.86 -1.35 12.53
C LYS A 55 7.85 -2.50 12.50
N ARG A 56 7.30 -2.84 13.67
CA ARG A 56 6.32 -3.95 13.80
C ARG A 56 5.00 -3.59 13.15
N ILE A 57 4.52 -2.35 13.35
CA ILE A 57 3.31 -1.85 12.69
C ILE A 57 3.48 -1.87 11.16
N GLY A 58 4.64 -1.43 10.65
CA GLY A 58 4.95 -1.49 9.23
C GLY A 58 4.97 -2.91 8.67
N VAL A 59 5.52 -3.87 9.41
CA VAL A 59 5.45 -5.30 9.04
C VAL A 59 4.01 -5.81 9.02
N MET A 60 3.19 -5.45 10.00
CA MET A 60 1.78 -5.88 10.02
C MET A 60 1.00 -5.31 8.83
N TYR A 61 1.26 -4.05 8.43
CA TYR A 61 0.72 -3.46 7.19
C TYR A 61 1.12 -4.26 5.95
N ILE A 62 2.41 -4.62 5.81
CA ILE A 62 2.90 -5.42 4.67
C ILE A 62 2.25 -6.81 4.68
N VAL A 63 2.15 -7.46 5.84
CA VAL A 63 1.52 -8.79 5.96
C VAL A 63 0.03 -8.74 5.58
N LEU A 64 -0.71 -7.74 6.09
CA LEU A 64 -2.10 -7.51 5.69
C LEU A 64 -2.20 -7.39 4.16
N ALA A 65 -1.34 -6.57 3.56
CA ALA A 65 -1.33 -6.36 2.12
C ALA A 65 -1.02 -7.62 1.32
N LEU A 66 -0.06 -8.43 1.76
CA LEU A 66 0.31 -9.69 1.09
C LEU A 66 -0.81 -10.74 1.18
N VAL A 67 -1.53 -10.80 2.30
CA VAL A 67 -2.70 -11.69 2.44
C VAL A 67 -3.83 -11.21 1.53
N MET A 68 -4.11 -9.91 1.52
CA MET A 68 -5.13 -9.32 0.66
C MET A 68 -4.76 -9.38 -0.83
N LEU A 69 -3.47 -9.42 -1.17
CA LEU A 69 -3.00 -9.66 -2.54
C LEU A 69 -3.42 -11.04 -3.05
N LEU A 70 -3.39 -12.09 -2.20
CA LEU A 70 -3.85 -13.42 -2.59
C LEU A 70 -5.33 -13.41 -2.93
N ARG A 71 -6.14 -12.74 -2.11
CA ARG A 71 -7.57 -12.53 -2.39
C ARG A 71 -7.72 -11.75 -3.70
N GLY A 72 -7.15 -10.55 -3.80
CA GLY A 72 -7.29 -9.69 -4.98
C GLY A 72 -6.87 -10.39 -6.27
N PHE A 73 -5.83 -11.21 -6.22
CA PHE A 73 -5.36 -11.99 -7.36
C PHE A 73 -6.25 -13.19 -7.69
N ALA A 74 -6.83 -13.87 -6.69
CA ALA A 74 -7.82 -14.93 -6.93
C ALA A 74 -8.99 -14.38 -7.77
N ASP A 75 -9.51 -13.21 -7.42
CA ASP A 75 -10.55 -12.52 -8.21
C ASP A 75 -10.08 -12.18 -9.62
N ALA A 76 -8.84 -11.73 -9.78
CA ALA A 76 -8.29 -11.41 -11.09
C ALA A 76 -8.24 -12.65 -12.00
N ILE A 77 -7.78 -13.79 -11.49
CA ILE A 77 -7.78 -15.06 -12.23
C ILE A 77 -9.22 -15.47 -12.54
N MET A 78 -10.15 -15.37 -11.59
CA MET A 78 -11.55 -15.74 -11.84
C MET A 78 -12.16 -14.90 -12.97
N MET A 79 -11.99 -13.58 -12.93
CA MET A 79 -12.45 -12.70 -14.01
C MET A 79 -11.83 -13.03 -15.36
N ARG A 80 -10.51 -13.29 -15.40
CA ARG A 80 -9.81 -13.60 -16.66
C ARG A 80 -10.21 -14.97 -17.21
N ALA A 81 -10.40 -15.96 -16.34
CA ALA A 81 -10.91 -17.27 -16.72
C ALA A 81 -12.32 -17.15 -17.30
N GLN A 82 -13.21 -16.37 -16.66
CA GLN A 82 -14.57 -16.13 -17.16
C GLN A 82 -14.53 -15.52 -18.57
N GLN A 83 -13.73 -14.47 -18.78
CA GLN A 83 -13.61 -13.83 -20.09
C GLN A 83 -12.94 -14.73 -21.14
N ALA A 84 -12.10 -15.69 -20.75
CA ALA A 84 -11.51 -16.64 -21.70
C ALA A 84 -12.53 -17.68 -22.20
N VAL A 85 -13.48 -18.10 -21.34
CA VAL A 85 -14.46 -19.16 -21.67
C VAL A 85 -15.79 -18.62 -22.18
N ALA A 86 -16.20 -17.40 -21.79
CA ALA A 86 -17.48 -16.78 -22.14
C ALA A 86 -17.47 -16.11 -23.53
N ALA A 87 -16.89 -16.80 -24.53
CA ALA A 87 -16.77 -16.32 -25.90
C ALA A 87 -18.00 -16.69 -26.73
N GLY A 88 -18.34 -15.88 -27.74
CA GLY A 88 -19.43 -16.17 -28.67
C GLY A 88 -20.84 -16.12 -28.04
N GLY A 89 -20.99 -15.45 -26.89
CA GLY A 89 -22.25 -15.36 -26.15
C GLY A 89 -22.47 -16.48 -25.13
N GLU A 90 -21.49 -17.37 -24.93
CA GLU A 90 -21.54 -18.37 -23.86
C GLU A 90 -21.61 -17.70 -22.47
N ALA A 91 -22.42 -18.26 -21.58
CA ALA A 91 -22.63 -17.71 -20.24
C ALA A 91 -21.37 -17.79 -19.35
N GLY A 92 -20.47 -18.73 -19.64
CA GLY A 92 -19.33 -19.05 -18.78
C GLY A 92 -19.78 -19.65 -17.44
N TYR A 93 -19.00 -19.41 -16.37
CA TYR A 93 -19.26 -19.96 -15.04
C TYR A 93 -19.55 -18.90 -13.97
N LEU A 94 -19.33 -17.61 -14.25
CA LEU A 94 -19.69 -16.50 -13.37
C LEU A 94 -20.92 -15.75 -13.89
N PRO A 95 -22.07 -15.87 -13.21
CA PRO A 95 -23.23 -15.04 -13.48
C PRO A 95 -22.91 -13.54 -13.30
N PRO A 96 -23.65 -12.63 -13.96
CA PRO A 96 -23.42 -11.18 -13.84
C PRO A 96 -23.37 -10.68 -12.40
N HIS A 97 -24.31 -11.12 -11.56
CA HIS A 97 -24.35 -10.75 -10.13
C HIS A 97 -23.01 -11.00 -9.42
N HIS A 98 -22.42 -12.17 -9.63
CA HIS A 98 -21.13 -12.53 -9.02
C HIS A 98 -19.95 -11.85 -9.69
N TYR A 99 -19.95 -11.78 -11.02
CA TYR A 99 -18.89 -11.12 -11.76
C TYR A 99 -18.75 -9.65 -11.34
N ASP A 100 -19.89 -8.98 -11.12
CA ASP A 100 -19.94 -7.57 -10.77
C ASP A 100 -19.44 -7.31 -9.35
N GLN A 101 -19.79 -8.18 -8.40
CA GLN A 101 -19.22 -8.16 -7.05
C GLN A 101 -17.71 -8.43 -7.06
N ILE A 102 -17.26 -9.43 -7.82
CA ILE A 102 -15.84 -9.82 -7.92
C ILE A 102 -14.99 -8.67 -8.46
N PHE A 103 -15.37 -8.05 -9.59
CA PHE A 103 -14.55 -6.96 -10.13
C PHE A 103 -14.57 -5.73 -9.21
N THR A 104 -15.67 -5.50 -8.50
CA THR A 104 -15.80 -4.40 -7.55
C THR A 104 -14.89 -4.62 -6.35
N ALA A 105 -14.99 -5.80 -5.72
CA ALA A 105 -14.16 -6.19 -4.60
C ALA A 105 -12.67 -6.27 -4.97
N HIS A 106 -12.33 -6.78 -6.16
CA HIS A 106 -10.96 -6.76 -6.67
C HIS A 106 -10.38 -5.34 -6.70
N GLY A 107 -11.09 -4.39 -7.31
CA GLY A 107 -10.63 -3.01 -7.40
C GLY A 107 -10.45 -2.36 -6.02
N VAL A 108 -11.42 -2.55 -5.13
CA VAL A 108 -11.37 -2.04 -3.76
C VAL A 108 -10.18 -2.64 -2.99
N ILE A 109 -10.01 -3.96 -3.04
CA ILE A 109 -8.93 -4.64 -2.33
C ILE A 109 -7.56 -4.23 -2.85
N MET A 110 -7.36 -4.22 -4.17
CA MET A 110 -6.05 -3.92 -4.74
C MET A 110 -5.59 -2.49 -4.44
N ILE A 111 -6.51 -1.52 -4.44
CA ILE A 111 -6.18 -0.12 -4.12
C ILE A 111 -6.06 0.08 -2.61
N PHE A 112 -7.13 -0.17 -1.86
CA PHE A 112 -7.21 0.24 -0.45
C PHE A 112 -6.56 -0.75 0.53
N PHE A 113 -6.51 -2.04 0.18
CA PHE A 113 -6.08 -3.09 1.10
C PHE A 113 -4.81 -3.83 0.65
N VAL A 114 -4.28 -3.52 -0.53
CA VAL A 114 -2.97 -3.99 -1.02
C VAL A 114 -2.03 -2.80 -1.23
N ALA A 115 -2.32 -1.92 -2.19
CA ALA A 115 -1.40 -0.84 -2.55
C ALA A 115 -1.18 0.15 -1.41
N THR A 116 -2.25 0.68 -0.80
CA THR A 116 -2.13 1.64 0.31
C THR A 116 -1.41 1.01 1.52
N PRO A 117 -1.76 -0.19 2.03
CA PRO A 117 -1.02 -0.85 3.09
C PRO A 117 0.45 -1.17 2.77
N LEU A 118 0.78 -1.60 1.54
CA LEU A 118 2.18 -1.83 1.17
C LEU A 118 3.01 -0.55 1.29
N VAL A 119 2.49 0.54 0.74
CA VAL A 119 3.16 1.85 0.75
C VAL A 119 3.29 2.40 2.16
N LEU A 120 2.21 2.41 2.94
CA LEU A 120 2.22 2.86 4.33
C LEU A 120 3.10 1.96 5.21
N GLY A 121 3.15 0.67 4.94
CA GLY A 121 4.01 -0.28 5.64
C GLY A 121 5.50 0.00 5.41
N LEU A 122 5.90 0.23 4.16
CA LEU A 122 7.28 0.61 3.82
C LEU A 122 7.67 1.96 4.44
N MET A 123 6.77 2.95 4.37
CA MET A 123 6.98 4.25 5.02
C MET A 123 7.15 4.10 6.53
N ASN A 124 6.32 3.28 7.17
CA ASN A 124 6.40 2.98 8.59
C ASN A 124 7.74 2.39 8.99
N VAL A 125 8.23 1.38 8.27
CA VAL A 125 9.51 0.75 8.60
C VAL A 125 10.67 1.73 8.41
N ILE A 126 10.70 2.47 7.30
CA ILE A 126 11.94 3.11 6.82
C ILE A 126 12.05 4.58 7.18
N VAL A 127 10.96 5.35 7.19
CA VAL A 127 11.06 6.81 7.36
C VAL A 127 11.73 7.20 8.68
N PRO A 128 11.35 6.65 9.85
CA PRO A 128 12.01 7.01 11.12
C PRO A 128 13.51 6.68 11.13
N LEU A 129 13.89 5.53 10.54
CA LEU A 129 15.29 5.13 10.40
C LEU A 129 16.08 6.09 9.51
N GLN A 130 15.48 6.55 8.41
CA GLN A 130 16.11 7.49 7.46
C GLN A 130 16.29 8.89 8.01
N ILE A 131 15.46 9.34 8.94
CA ILE A 131 15.57 10.67 9.55
C ILE A 131 16.36 10.66 10.88
N GLY A 132 16.86 9.50 11.30
CA GLY A 132 17.59 9.36 12.57
C GLY A 132 16.72 9.45 13.82
N ALA A 133 15.43 9.15 13.71
CA ALA A 133 14.48 9.18 14.83
C ALA A 133 14.36 7.81 15.52
N ARG A 134 14.02 7.82 16.81
CA ARG A 134 13.79 6.60 17.60
C ARG A 134 12.43 5.96 17.35
N ASP A 135 11.42 6.77 17.03
CA ASP A 135 10.06 6.31 16.67
C ASP A 135 9.33 7.43 15.89
N VAL A 136 8.05 7.24 15.59
CA VAL A 136 7.13 8.24 15.03
C VAL A 136 6.60 9.22 16.09
N ALA A 137 6.02 10.34 15.66
CA ALA A 137 5.52 11.40 16.53
C ALA A 137 4.37 10.94 17.44
N PHE A 138 3.49 10.07 16.94
CA PHE A 138 2.35 9.56 17.67
C PHE A 138 2.31 8.02 17.60
N PRO A 139 3.08 7.30 18.44
CA PRO A 139 3.16 5.83 18.40
C PRO A 139 1.82 5.12 18.62
N PHE A 140 1.00 5.64 19.56
CA PHE A 140 -0.36 5.13 19.78
C PHE A 140 -1.27 5.30 18.56
N VAL A 141 -1.26 6.49 17.95
CA VAL A 141 -2.06 6.79 16.76
C VAL A 141 -1.63 5.88 15.61
N ASN A 142 -0.34 5.58 15.48
CA ASN A 142 0.17 4.65 14.49
C ASN A 142 -0.44 3.24 14.63
N SER A 143 -0.51 2.73 15.88
CA SER A 143 -1.12 1.43 16.17
C SER A 143 -2.62 1.44 15.88
N LEU A 144 -3.32 2.51 16.29
CA LEU A 144 -4.75 2.71 16.01
C LEU A 144 -5.04 2.76 14.50
N SER A 145 -4.23 3.49 13.74
CA SER A 145 -4.37 3.59 12.28
C SER A 145 -4.29 2.24 11.58
N PHE A 146 -3.35 1.40 11.99
CA PHE A 146 -3.22 0.05 11.45
C PHE A 146 -4.46 -0.79 11.75
N TRP A 147 -4.91 -0.79 13.01
CA TRP A 147 -6.05 -1.61 13.40
C TRP A 147 -7.38 -1.15 12.79
N LEU A 148 -7.56 0.16 12.56
CA LEU A 148 -8.71 0.68 11.80
C LEU A 148 -8.72 0.18 10.35
N ALA A 149 -7.56 0.23 9.67
CA ALA A 149 -7.41 -0.31 8.32
C ALA A 149 -7.64 -1.83 8.28
N ALA A 150 -7.13 -2.57 9.27
CA ALA A 150 -7.34 -4.00 9.40
C ALA A 150 -8.83 -4.34 9.59
N MET A 151 -9.58 -3.57 10.39
CA MET A 151 -11.03 -3.77 10.54
C MET A 151 -11.81 -3.45 9.27
N GLY A 152 -11.37 -2.46 8.48
CA GLY A 152 -11.90 -2.23 7.13
C GLY A 152 -11.70 -3.45 6.23
N ALA A 153 -10.51 -4.05 6.23
CA ALA A 153 -10.23 -5.27 5.48
C ALA A 153 -11.08 -6.45 5.96
N VAL A 154 -11.27 -6.60 7.27
CA VAL A 154 -12.15 -7.63 7.85
C VAL A 154 -13.59 -7.45 7.38
N LEU A 155 -14.13 -6.22 7.34
CA LEU A 155 -15.48 -5.96 6.81
C LEU A 155 -15.62 -6.40 5.34
N VAL A 156 -14.64 -6.06 4.49
CA VAL A 156 -14.63 -6.52 3.09
C VAL A 156 -14.58 -8.04 3.01
N MET A 157 -13.73 -8.70 3.79
CA MET A 157 -13.62 -10.16 3.78
C MET A 157 -14.89 -10.86 4.32
N MET A 158 -15.54 -10.26 5.32
CA MET A 158 -16.80 -10.79 5.86
C MET A 158 -17.94 -10.73 4.85
N SER A 159 -18.00 -9.69 4.00
CA SER A 159 -19.04 -9.55 2.97
C SER A 159 -19.08 -10.71 1.96
N MET A 160 -17.98 -11.46 1.84
CA MET A 160 -17.92 -12.65 0.97
C MET A 160 -18.72 -13.83 1.53
N PHE A 161 -18.94 -13.88 2.85
CA PHE A 161 -19.57 -15.01 3.52
C PHE A 161 -20.93 -14.68 4.14
N VAL A 162 -21.18 -13.39 4.37
CA VAL A 162 -22.40 -12.89 5.01
C VAL A 162 -22.89 -11.69 4.21
N GLY A 163 -23.97 -11.86 3.48
CA GLY A 163 -24.51 -10.91 2.51
C GLY A 163 -23.76 -10.93 1.18
N ASP A 164 -23.78 -9.79 0.51
CA ASP A 164 -23.10 -9.53 -0.76
C ASP A 164 -22.11 -8.37 -0.59
N PHE A 165 -21.14 -8.25 -1.49
CA PHE A 165 -20.38 -7.01 -1.66
C PHE A 165 -21.02 -6.10 -2.72
N ALA A 166 -20.57 -4.84 -2.81
CA ALA A 166 -21.09 -3.91 -3.81
C ALA A 166 -20.89 -4.44 -5.24
N ALA A 167 -21.92 -4.37 -6.08
CA ALA A 167 -21.87 -4.72 -7.50
C ALA A 167 -21.78 -3.47 -8.42
N THR A 168 -21.30 -2.35 -7.87
CA THR A 168 -21.37 -1.02 -8.51
C THR A 168 -20.02 -0.53 -9.07
N GLY A 169 -18.99 -1.36 -9.00
CA GLY A 169 -17.60 -0.98 -9.24
C GLY A 169 -16.95 -0.24 -8.06
N TRP A 170 -15.62 -0.20 -8.07
CA TRP A 170 -14.80 0.29 -6.96
C TRP A 170 -14.96 1.77 -6.59
N VAL A 171 -15.68 2.54 -7.42
CA VAL A 171 -16.01 3.96 -7.19
C VAL A 171 -17.48 4.18 -6.81
N ALA A 172 -18.30 3.11 -6.81
CA ALA A 172 -19.70 3.12 -6.39
C ALA A 172 -20.55 4.32 -6.87
N TYR A 173 -20.59 4.56 -8.19
CA TYR A 173 -21.30 5.70 -8.75
C TYR A 173 -22.82 5.65 -8.51
N PRO A 174 -23.42 6.74 -8.00
CA PRO A 174 -24.83 7.03 -8.19
C PRO A 174 -25.13 7.22 -9.69
N PRO A 175 -26.35 6.91 -10.16
CA PRO A 175 -27.48 6.45 -9.35
C PRO A 175 -27.40 4.95 -9.01
N LEU A 176 -26.49 4.17 -9.59
CA LEU A 176 -26.45 2.71 -9.42
C LEU A 176 -26.24 2.26 -7.97
N SER A 177 -25.50 3.05 -7.16
CA SER A 177 -25.30 2.79 -5.73
C SER A 177 -26.45 3.24 -4.83
N GLU A 178 -27.50 3.87 -5.37
CA GLU A 178 -28.69 4.26 -4.60
C GLU A 178 -29.60 3.06 -4.33
N LEU A 179 -30.41 3.15 -3.27
CA LEU A 179 -31.32 2.06 -2.85
C LEU A 179 -32.31 1.63 -3.94
N GLY A 180 -32.71 2.55 -4.83
CA GLY A 180 -33.62 2.23 -5.93
C GLY A 180 -33.05 1.24 -6.95
N TYR A 181 -31.71 1.13 -7.05
CA TYR A 181 -31.02 0.24 -7.97
C TYR A 181 -30.24 -0.87 -7.26
N SER A 182 -29.63 -0.56 -6.11
CA SER A 182 -28.86 -1.49 -5.28
C SER A 182 -29.43 -1.56 -3.86
N PRO A 183 -30.53 -2.31 -3.66
CA PRO A 183 -31.19 -2.43 -2.34
C PRO A 183 -30.43 -3.35 -1.37
N THR A 184 -29.45 -4.12 -1.86
CA THR A 184 -28.65 -5.04 -1.04
C THR A 184 -27.71 -4.29 -0.09
N VAL A 185 -27.18 -5.03 0.90
CA VAL A 185 -26.20 -4.51 1.88
C VAL A 185 -24.80 -4.28 1.29
N GLY A 186 -24.56 -4.66 0.04
CA GLY A 186 -23.22 -4.64 -0.55
C GLY A 186 -22.58 -3.25 -0.65
N VAL A 187 -23.38 -2.24 -1.02
CA VAL A 187 -22.91 -0.84 -1.02
C VAL A 187 -22.64 -0.36 0.41
N ASP A 188 -23.37 -0.87 1.41
CA ASP A 188 -23.16 -0.51 2.81
C ASP A 188 -21.84 -1.10 3.34
N TYR A 189 -21.50 -2.33 2.96
CA TYR A 189 -20.16 -2.90 3.20
C TYR A 189 -19.05 -2.06 2.57
N TYR A 190 -19.22 -1.62 1.33
CA TYR A 190 -18.28 -0.72 0.65
C TYR A 190 -18.10 0.60 1.42
N ILE A 191 -19.20 1.25 1.80
CA ILE A 191 -19.18 2.53 2.54
C ILE A 191 -18.42 2.38 3.86
N TRP A 192 -18.86 1.45 4.72
CA TRP A 192 -18.34 1.39 6.08
C TRP A 192 -16.93 0.80 6.17
N SER A 193 -16.57 -0.11 5.24
CA SER A 193 -15.18 -0.62 5.15
C SER A 193 -14.19 0.47 4.77
N LEU A 194 -14.55 1.36 3.84
CA LEU A 194 -13.70 2.46 3.42
C LEU A 194 -13.71 3.61 4.42
N GLN A 195 -14.83 3.89 5.10
CA GLN A 195 -14.87 4.95 6.11
C GLN A 195 -13.94 4.66 7.30
N ILE A 196 -14.03 3.45 7.86
CA ILE A 196 -13.16 3.08 8.99
C ILE A 196 -11.69 3.04 8.57
N SER A 197 -11.39 2.51 7.38
CA SER A 197 -10.02 2.47 6.85
C SER A 197 -9.49 3.87 6.53
N GLY A 198 -10.33 4.75 5.96
CA GLY A 198 -10.00 6.12 5.60
C GLY A 198 -9.65 6.99 6.81
N LEU A 199 -10.33 6.77 7.94
CA LEU A 199 -9.95 7.39 9.22
C LEU A 199 -8.52 6.98 9.62
N GLY A 200 -8.20 5.68 9.55
CA GLY A 200 -6.86 5.18 9.83
C GLY A 200 -5.80 5.79 8.90
N THR A 201 -6.06 5.85 7.59
CA THR A 201 -5.13 6.47 6.62
C THR A 201 -4.90 7.95 6.90
N THR A 202 -5.96 8.70 7.23
CA THR A 202 -5.86 10.14 7.55
C THR A 202 -4.97 10.38 8.78
N LEU A 203 -5.18 9.59 9.83
CA LEU A 203 -4.36 9.63 11.05
C LEU A 203 -2.89 9.30 10.77
N THR A 204 -2.62 8.33 9.90
CA THR A 204 -1.25 8.02 9.43
C THR A 204 -0.62 9.21 8.71
N GLY A 205 -1.36 9.87 7.81
CA GLY A 205 -0.92 11.08 7.12
C GLY A 205 -0.45 12.17 8.08
N ILE A 206 -1.29 12.50 9.07
CA ILE A 206 -0.96 13.50 10.10
C ILE A 206 0.30 13.09 10.88
N ASN A 207 0.39 11.82 11.28
CA ASN A 207 1.51 11.30 12.07
C ASN A 207 2.85 11.46 11.34
N PHE A 208 2.93 11.07 10.07
CA PHE A 208 4.18 11.16 9.33
C PHE A 208 4.56 12.59 8.94
N ILE A 209 3.59 13.50 8.71
CA ILE A 209 3.92 14.93 8.52
C ILE A 209 4.66 15.46 9.75
N VAL A 210 4.09 15.24 10.95
CA VAL A 210 4.70 15.72 12.19
C VAL A 210 6.05 15.03 12.43
N THR A 211 6.13 13.71 12.23
CA THR A 211 7.37 12.94 12.37
C THR A 211 8.48 13.50 11.49
N ILE A 212 8.23 13.64 10.18
CA ILE A 212 9.22 14.12 9.22
C ILE A 212 9.60 15.57 9.50
N LEU A 213 8.67 16.43 9.92
CA LEU A 213 8.96 17.86 10.12
C LEU A 213 9.60 18.19 11.48
N ARG A 214 9.32 17.41 12.53
CA ARG A 214 9.66 17.76 13.92
C ARG A 214 10.61 16.79 14.61
N MET A 215 10.80 15.56 14.12
CA MET A 215 11.63 14.54 14.76
C MET A 215 12.93 14.18 14.02
N ARG A 216 13.29 14.97 13.00
CA ARG A 216 14.57 14.77 12.29
C ARG A 216 15.76 14.93 13.23
N ALA A 217 16.78 14.12 12.98
CA ALA A 217 18.08 14.27 13.59
C ALA A 217 18.66 15.69 13.40
N PRO A 218 19.39 16.21 14.40
CA PRO A 218 19.97 17.55 14.35
C PRO A 218 20.92 17.70 13.16
N GLY A 219 20.87 18.86 12.50
CA GLY A 219 21.66 19.15 11.29
C GLY A 219 20.98 18.75 9.96
N MET A 220 19.96 17.88 10.01
CA MET A 220 19.18 17.48 8.83
C MET A 220 18.11 18.52 8.48
N ASN A 221 18.48 19.48 7.62
CA ASN A 221 17.50 20.35 6.99
C ASN A 221 16.68 19.60 5.91
N LEU A 222 15.60 20.20 5.43
CA LEU A 222 14.72 19.58 4.42
C LEU A 222 15.49 19.11 3.18
N MET A 223 16.43 19.92 2.69
CA MET A 223 17.23 19.59 1.50
C MET A 223 18.38 18.60 1.78
N LYS A 224 18.46 18.02 2.98
CA LYS A 224 19.36 16.89 3.31
C LYS A 224 18.61 15.57 3.56
N MET A 225 17.29 15.53 3.43
CA MET A 225 16.53 14.29 3.62
C MET A 225 16.71 13.33 2.42
N PRO A 226 16.72 12.00 2.65
CA PRO A 226 16.65 11.03 1.56
C PRO A 226 15.42 11.22 0.67
N VAL A 227 15.49 10.79 -0.59
CA VAL A 227 14.39 11.01 -1.54
C VAL A 227 13.15 10.22 -1.16
N PHE A 228 13.32 9.02 -0.59
CA PHE A 228 12.18 8.26 -0.05
C PHE A 228 11.42 9.05 1.02
N THR A 229 12.14 9.69 1.96
CA THR A 229 11.53 10.55 2.98
C THR A 229 10.81 11.77 2.38
N TRP A 230 11.37 12.41 1.34
CA TRP A 230 10.68 13.49 0.62
C TRP A 230 9.39 13.03 -0.05
N THR A 231 9.43 11.88 -0.74
CA THR A 231 8.23 11.32 -1.37
C THR A 231 7.17 10.93 -0.34
N ALA A 232 7.59 10.40 0.81
CA ALA A 232 6.71 10.14 1.94
C ALA A 232 6.09 11.45 2.47
N LEU A 233 6.86 12.54 2.63
CA LEU A 233 6.32 13.83 3.08
C LEU A 233 5.20 14.34 2.17
N ILE A 234 5.45 14.39 0.85
CA ILE A 234 4.44 14.84 -0.12
C ILE A 234 3.22 13.91 -0.11
N THR A 235 3.44 12.59 -0.04
CA THR A 235 2.37 11.60 0.07
C THR A 235 1.47 11.86 1.27
N ASN A 236 2.04 12.12 2.44
CA ASN A 236 1.26 12.38 3.64
C ASN A 236 0.52 13.72 3.59
N ILE A 237 1.10 14.74 2.95
CA ILE A 237 0.40 16.02 2.70
C ILE A 237 -0.83 15.78 1.81
N LEU A 238 -0.69 14.98 0.74
CA LEU A 238 -1.82 14.61 -0.11
C LEU A 238 -2.90 13.85 0.67
N ILE A 239 -2.50 12.87 1.49
CA ILE A 239 -3.43 12.10 2.33
C ILE A 239 -4.30 13.04 3.18
N VAL A 240 -3.66 13.94 3.94
CA VAL A 240 -4.38 14.86 4.83
C VAL A 240 -5.29 15.82 4.06
N ALA A 241 -4.90 16.22 2.85
CA ALA A 241 -5.69 17.13 2.03
C ALA A 241 -6.92 16.47 1.36
N VAL A 242 -6.84 15.20 0.96
CA VAL A 242 -7.86 14.58 0.07
C VAL A 242 -8.72 13.50 0.72
N PHE A 243 -8.25 12.81 1.75
CA PHE A 243 -9.09 11.82 2.46
C PHE A 243 -10.33 12.41 3.14
N PRO A 244 -10.34 13.67 3.63
CA PRO A 244 -11.57 14.30 4.11
C PRO A 244 -12.65 14.38 3.02
N VAL A 245 -12.26 14.52 1.74
CA VAL A 245 -13.21 14.55 0.62
C VAL A 245 -13.86 13.18 0.42
N LEU A 246 -13.09 12.09 0.47
CA LEU A 246 -13.65 10.73 0.44
C LEU A 246 -14.59 10.49 1.62
N THR A 247 -14.17 10.89 2.82
CA THR A 247 -14.94 10.76 4.06
C THR A 247 -16.29 11.47 3.92
N ALA A 248 -16.29 12.71 3.44
CA ALA A 248 -17.52 13.47 3.23
C ALA A 248 -18.39 12.83 2.12
N THR A 249 -17.79 12.45 1.00
CA THR A 249 -18.53 11.86 -0.14
C THR A 249 -19.25 10.58 0.25
N LEU A 250 -18.57 9.68 0.97
CA LEU A 250 -19.18 8.44 1.46
C LEU A 250 -20.21 8.70 2.57
N ALA A 251 -20.00 9.73 3.42
CA ALA A 251 -20.98 10.12 4.42
C ALA A 251 -22.27 10.67 3.79
N LEU A 252 -22.16 11.47 2.72
CA LEU A 252 -23.29 11.97 1.95
C LEU A 252 -24.05 10.81 1.26
N LEU A 253 -23.32 9.86 0.65
CA LEU A 253 -23.93 8.66 0.06
C LEU A 253 -24.61 7.78 1.13
N THR A 254 -24.03 7.71 2.33
CA THR A 254 -24.66 7.05 3.48
C THR A 254 -25.95 7.77 3.87
N ALA A 255 -25.96 9.10 3.88
CA ALA A 255 -27.13 9.88 4.24
C ALA A 255 -28.29 9.67 3.24
N ASP A 256 -27.99 9.58 1.94
CA ASP A 256 -28.99 9.23 0.93
C ASP A 256 -29.57 7.83 1.19
N ARG A 257 -28.72 6.84 1.44
CA ARG A 257 -29.13 5.45 1.68
C ARG A 257 -29.81 5.20 3.04
N TYR A 258 -29.45 5.92 4.10
CA TYR A 258 -29.89 5.62 5.47
C TYR A 258 -30.95 6.58 5.99
N LEU A 259 -30.88 7.85 5.58
CA LEU A 259 -31.68 8.93 6.15
C LEU A 259 -32.69 9.50 5.14
N GLY A 260 -32.73 8.95 3.91
CA GLY A 260 -33.61 9.43 2.84
C GLY A 260 -33.25 10.85 2.39
N MET A 261 -31.97 11.21 2.47
CA MET A 261 -31.48 12.46 1.89
C MET A 261 -31.41 12.36 0.35
N HIS A 262 -31.20 13.51 -0.29
CA HIS A 262 -31.25 13.65 -1.75
C HIS A 262 -30.01 14.39 -2.29
N PHE A 263 -28.81 13.97 -1.89
CA PHE A 263 -27.56 14.57 -2.39
C PHE A 263 -27.28 14.13 -3.84
N PHE A 264 -27.39 12.84 -4.14
CA PHE A 264 -26.99 12.22 -5.41
C PHE A 264 -28.13 11.47 -6.10
N THR A 265 -29.32 11.43 -5.50
CA THR A 265 -30.53 10.83 -6.08
C THR A 265 -30.95 11.51 -7.38
N ASN A 266 -31.66 10.78 -8.25
CA ASN A 266 -32.24 11.36 -9.47
C ASN A 266 -33.51 12.19 -9.20
N GLU A 267 -34.13 12.00 -8.04
CA GLU A 267 -35.36 12.65 -7.63
C GLU A 267 -35.07 13.77 -6.62
N LEU A 268 -36.08 14.61 -6.38
CA LEU A 268 -36.11 15.59 -5.29
C LEU A 268 -34.93 16.59 -5.27
N GLY A 269 -34.31 16.81 -6.43
CA GLY A 269 -33.26 17.82 -6.64
C GLY A 269 -31.82 17.33 -6.48
N GLY A 270 -31.61 16.03 -6.24
CA GLY A 270 -30.27 15.44 -6.15
C GLY A 270 -29.49 15.47 -7.48
N ASN A 271 -28.17 15.30 -7.41
CA ASN A 271 -27.29 15.35 -8.57
C ASN A 271 -26.19 14.27 -8.53
N ALA A 272 -26.39 13.17 -9.25
CA ALA A 272 -25.42 12.08 -9.36
C ALA A 272 -24.04 12.52 -9.92
N MET A 273 -23.99 13.52 -10.80
CA MET A 273 -22.71 14.02 -11.35
C MET A 273 -21.86 14.69 -10.28
N MET A 274 -22.47 15.24 -9.23
CA MET A 274 -21.73 15.83 -8.09
C MET A 274 -20.92 14.75 -7.36
N TYR A 275 -21.47 13.55 -7.16
CA TYR A 275 -20.72 12.44 -6.59
C TYR A 275 -19.47 12.13 -7.43
N VAL A 276 -19.62 12.05 -8.75
CA VAL A 276 -18.50 11.72 -9.65
C VAL A 276 -17.43 12.80 -9.59
N ASN A 277 -17.80 14.07 -9.51
CA ASN A 277 -16.83 15.14 -9.28
C ASN A 277 -16.11 14.99 -7.93
N LEU A 278 -16.84 14.83 -6.83
CA LEU A 278 -16.28 14.73 -5.48
C LEU A 278 -15.37 13.51 -5.30
N ILE A 279 -15.79 12.34 -5.77
CA ILE A 279 -15.00 11.11 -5.62
C ILE A 279 -13.68 11.21 -6.38
N TRP A 280 -13.62 11.91 -7.51
CA TRP A 280 -12.37 12.07 -8.27
C TRP A 280 -11.46 13.18 -7.75
N ILE A 281 -12.00 14.20 -7.08
CA ILE A 281 -11.19 15.16 -6.31
C ILE A 281 -10.30 14.40 -5.31
N TRP A 282 -10.81 13.31 -4.73
CA TRP A 282 -10.00 12.36 -3.96
C TRP A 282 -9.24 11.36 -4.83
N GLY A 283 -9.93 10.70 -5.77
CA GLY A 283 -9.46 9.48 -6.42
C GLY A 283 -8.23 9.69 -7.31
N HIS A 284 -8.06 10.87 -7.91
CA HIS A 284 -6.86 11.11 -8.71
C HIS A 284 -5.62 11.45 -7.86
N PRO A 285 -5.70 12.32 -6.83
CA PRO A 285 -4.62 12.42 -5.85
C PRO A 285 -4.24 11.09 -5.17
N GLU A 286 -5.20 10.19 -4.92
CA GLU A 286 -4.92 8.86 -4.36
C GLU A 286 -3.92 8.07 -5.22
N VAL A 287 -4.02 8.10 -6.55
CA VAL A 287 -3.06 7.36 -7.39
C VAL A 287 -1.63 7.91 -7.25
N TYR A 288 -1.48 9.19 -6.91
CA TYR A 288 -0.18 9.77 -6.58
C TYR A 288 0.32 9.39 -5.19
N ILE A 289 -0.58 9.27 -4.22
CA ILE A 289 -0.27 8.76 -2.88
C ILE A 289 0.35 7.35 -2.97
N LEU A 290 -0.12 6.52 -3.91
CA LEU A 290 0.44 5.20 -4.16
C LEU A 290 1.82 5.24 -4.84
N ILE A 291 1.98 6.04 -5.90
CA ILE A 291 3.18 5.97 -6.74
C ILE A 291 4.38 6.74 -6.17
N LEU A 292 4.15 7.81 -5.40
CA LEU A 292 5.23 8.68 -4.92
C LEU A 292 6.21 7.92 -4.01
N PRO A 293 5.79 7.13 -3.01
CA PRO A 293 6.72 6.38 -2.17
C PRO A 293 7.44 5.27 -2.94
N ALA A 294 6.78 4.66 -3.92
CA ALA A 294 7.44 3.71 -4.83
C ALA A 294 8.58 4.38 -5.62
N PHE A 295 8.37 5.60 -6.13
CA PHE A 295 9.44 6.41 -6.74
C PHE A 295 10.58 6.71 -5.76
N GLY A 296 10.26 6.96 -4.50
CA GLY A 296 11.25 7.09 -3.44
C GLY A 296 12.10 5.83 -3.30
N ALA A 297 11.44 4.66 -3.22
CA ALA A 297 12.12 3.37 -3.06
C ALA A 297 13.04 3.07 -4.25
N PHE A 298 12.57 3.29 -5.49
CA PHE A 298 13.41 3.14 -6.68
C PHE A 298 14.64 4.06 -6.65
N SER A 299 14.50 5.28 -6.12
CA SER A 299 15.61 6.24 -6.01
C SER A 299 16.70 5.74 -5.07
N GLU A 300 16.33 5.21 -3.90
CA GLU A 300 17.29 4.66 -2.92
C GLU A 300 17.94 3.36 -3.46
N ILE A 301 17.14 2.47 -4.04
CA ILE A 301 17.60 1.19 -4.60
C ILE A 301 18.63 1.43 -5.71
N ILE A 302 18.33 2.34 -6.65
CA ILE A 302 19.23 2.56 -7.79
C ILE A 302 20.51 3.28 -7.37
N ALA A 303 20.45 4.22 -6.42
CA ALA A 303 21.64 4.87 -5.88
C ALA A 303 22.56 3.86 -5.14
N ALA A 304 21.97 2.94 -4.36
CA ALA A 304 22.70 1.89 -3.67
C ALA A 304 23.35 0.90 -4.66
N PHE A 305 22.57 0.30 -5.57
CA PHE A 305 23.08 -0.75 -6.46
C PHE A 305 23.86 -0.25 -7.67
N SER A 306 23.78 1.04 -8.03
CA SER A 306 24.68 1.66 -9.01
C SER A 306 25.96 2.21 -8.38
N ARG A 307 26.08 2.20 -7.03
CA ARG A 307 27.20 2.74 -6.25
C ARG A 307 27.55 4.19 -6.61
N LYS A 308 26.52 5.00 -6.89
CA LYS A 308 26.66 6.41 -7.27
C LYS A 308 25.62 7.23 -6.51
N PRO A 309 25.93 8.48 -6.09
CA PRO A 309 24.91 9.37 -5.54
C PRO A 309 23.81 9.60 -6.58
N LEU A 310 22.59 9.87 -6.10
CA LEU A 310 21.45 10.10 -6.98
C LEU A 310 21.70 11.34 -7.87
N PHE A 311 21.58 11.15 -9.18
CA PHE A 311 21.70 12.25 -10.13
C PHE A 311 20.49 13.20 -10.00
N GLY A 312 20.76 14.51 -9.95
CA GLY A 312 19.71 15.51 -9.95
C GLY A 312 18.84 15.55 -8.69
N TYR A 313 19.40 15.29 -7.49
CA TYR A 313 18.63 15.30 -6.22
C TYR A 313 17.67 16.49 -6.06
N LYS A 314 18.13 17.73 -6.27
CA LYS A 314 17.26 18.92 -6.18
C LYS A 314 16.11 18.88 -7.20
N SER A 315 16.39 18.42 -8.41
CA SER A 315 15.40 18.24 -9.46
C SER A 315 14.37 17.17 -9.09
N MET A 316 14.79 16.06 -8.46
CA MET A 316 13.89 15.03 -7.95
C MET A 316 12.94 15.55 -6.86
N VAL A 317 13.46 16.37 -5.94
CA VAL A 317 12.67 16.99 -4.87
C VAL A 317 11.64 17.94 -5.48
N TYR A 318 12.05 18.87 -6.35
CA TYR A 318 11.12 19.80 -6.99
C TYR A 318 10.10 19.10 -7.88
N ALA A 319 10.50 18.07 -8.63
CA ALA A 319 9.56 17.27 -9.43
C ALA A 319 8.50 16.60 -8.55
N THR A 320 8.89 16.05 -7.40
CA THR A 320 7.97 15.43 -6.44
C THR A 320 7.01 16.47 -5.84
N SER A 321 7.52 17.64 -5.43
CA SER A 321 6.68 18.73 -4.92
C SER A 321 5.70 19.26 -5.97
N SER A 322 6.14 19.40 -7.22
CA SER A 322 5.28 19.82 -8.34
C SER A 322 4.16 18.82 -8.60
N ILE A 323 4.42 17.51 -8.53
CA ILE A 323 3.37 16.48 -8.62
C ILE A 323 2.36 16.66 -7.49
N GLY A 324 2.83 16.89 -6.26
CA GLY A 324 1.98 17.17 -5.12
C GLY A 324 0.98 18.30 -5.38
N ILE A 325 1.45 19.44 -5.90
CA ILE A 325 0.58 20.59 -6.20
C ILE A 325 -0.32 20.30 -7.41
N LEU A 326 0.24 19.79 -8.51
CA LEU A 326 -0.49 19.58 -9.76
C LEU A 326 -1.58 18.51 -9.64
N SER A 327 -1.43 17.56 -8.71
CA SER A 327 -2.43 16.50 -8.47
C SER A 327 -3.83 17.03 -8.14
N PHE A 328 -3.91 18.25 -7.60
CA PHE A 328 -5.16 18.93 -7.29
C PHE A 328 -5.79 19.66 -8.48
N PHE A 329 -5.25 19.60 -9.70
CA PHE A 329 -5.73 20.37 -10.86
C PHE A 329 -6.07 19.50 -12.08
N VAL A 330 -6.26 18.20 -11.88
CA VAL A 330 -6.31 17.23 -12.99
C VAL A 330 -7.48 16.24 -12.90
N TRP A 331 -8.22 16.19 -11.78
CA TRP A 331 -9.20 15.13 -11.51
C TRP A 331 -10.33 14.99 -12.54
N LEU A 332 -10.71 16.07 -13.23
CA LEU A 332 -11.80 16.05 -14.21
C LEU A 332 -11.54 15.15 -15.42
N HIS A 333 -10.28 14.80 -15.71
CA HIS A 333 -9.97 13.90 -16.82
C HIS A 333 -10.61 12.50 -16.69
N HIS A 334 -11.07 12.12 -15.50
CA HIS A 334 -11.78 10.84 -15.30
C HIS A 334 -13.21 10.85 -15.83
N PHE A 335 -13.72 12.01 -16.25
CA PHE A 335 -15.09 12.16 -16.71
C PHE A 335 -15.23 13.24 -17.80
N PHE A 336 -14.27 13.30 -18.73
CA PHE A 336 -14.37 14.16 -19.93
C PHE A 336 -15.66 13.92 -20.73
N THR A 337 -16.19 12.70 -20.68
CA THR A 337 -17.41 12.23 -21.35
C THR A 337 -18.72 12.64 -20.65
N MET A 338 -18.66 13.36 -19.52
CA MET A 338 -19.85 13.78 -18.76
C MET A 338 -20.48 15.09 -19.28
N GLY A 339 -20.03 15.61 -20.42
CA GLY A 339 -20.67 16.78 -21.05
C GLY A 339 -20.20 18.14 -20.53
N SER A 340 -19.06 18.20 -19.82
CA SER A 340 -18.39 19.47 -19.51
C SER A 340 -18.07 20.27 -20.78
N GLY A 341 -18.08 21.60 -20.67
CA GLY A 341 -17.78 22.48 -21.81
C GLY A 341 -16.35 22.30 -22.35
N ALA A 342 -16.14 22.62 -23.64
CA ALA A 342 -14.87 22.43 -24.32
C ALA A 342 -13.67 23.09 -23.61
N ASN A 343 -13.86 24.29 -23.06
CA ASN A 343 -12.82 25.02 -22.34
C ASN A 343 -12.39 24.30 -21.05
N VAL A 344 -13.34 23.68 -20.34
CA VAL A 344 -13.07 22.92 -19.11
C VAL A 344 -12.28 21.66 -19.45
N ASN A 345 -12.73 20.91 -20.46
CA ASN A 345 -12.02 19.72 -20.94
C ASN A 345 -10.60 20.06 -21.42
N ALA A 346 -10.44 21.15 -22.17
CA ALA A 346 -9.12 21.61 -22.62
C ALA A 346 -8.20 21.98 -21.46
N PHE A 347 -8.68 22.73 -20.46
CA PHE A 347 -7.90 23.09 -19.28
C PHE A 347 -7.39 21.85 -18.55
N PHE A 348 -8.28 20.93 -18.20
CA PHE A 348 -7.90 19.72 -17.46
C PHE A 348 -7.04 18.77 -18.29
N GLY A 349 -7.25 18.68 -19.61
CA GLY A 349 -6.37 17.91 -20.51
C GLY A 349 -4.96 18.48 -20.58
N ILE A 350 -4.81 19.80 -20.65
CA ILE A 350 -3.50 20.49 -20.64
C ILE A 350 -2.80 20.27 -19.29
N MET A 351 -3.50 20.49 -18.17
CA MET A 351 -2.94 20.29 -16.83
C MET A 351 -2.48 18.84 -16.61
N THR A 352 -3.26 17.88 -17.10
CA THR A 352 -2.91 16.45 -17.04
C THR A 352 -1.70 16.14 -17.92
N THR A 353 -1.53 16.82 -19.05
CA THR A 353 -0.32 16.66 -19.86
C THR A 353 0.91 17.25 -19.16
N ILE A 354 0.78 18.40 -18.49
CA ILE A 354 1.88 19.07 -17.78
C ILE A 354 2.44 18.19 -16.65
N ILE A 355 1.60 17.41 -15.95
CA ILE A 355 2.06 16.55 -14.84
C ILE A 355 3.00 15.41 -15.30
N SER A 356 3.01 15.10 -16.60
CA SER A 356 3.94 14.12 -17.17
C SER A 356 5.40 14.62 -17.15
N ILE A 357 5.62 15.93 -17.18
CA ILE A 357 6.97 16.53 -17.23
C ILE A 357 7.77 16.23 -15.94
N PRO A 358 7.28 16.54 -14.72
CA PRO A 358 7.95 16.14 -13.49
C PRO A 358 8.27 14.65 -13.44
N THR A 359 7.34 13.80 -13.89
CA THR A 359 7.51 12.35 -13.87
C THR A 359 8.59 11.89 -14.84
N GLY A 360 8.63 12.45 -16.05
CA GLY A 360 9.66 12.19 -17.05
C GLY A 360 11.06 12.58 -16.54
N VAL A 361 11.19 13.74 -15.90
CA VAL A 361 12.45 14.18 -15.28
C VAL A 361 12.98 13.15 -14.27
N LYS A 362 12.11 12.50 -13.48
CA LYS A 362 12.53 11.44 -12.54
C LYS A 362 13.08 10.21 -13.27
N LEU A 363 12.43 9.77 -14.35
CA LEU A 363 12.91 8.65 -15.18
C LEU A 363 14.32 8.93 -15.72
N PHE A 364 14.57 10.11 -16.26
CA PHE A 364 15.91 10.49 -16.74
C PHE A 364 16.94 10.57 -15.61
N ASN A 365 16.57 11.13 -14.46
CA ASN A 365 17.48 11.17 -13.30
C ASN A 365 17.88 9.77 -12.83
N TRP A 366 16.98 8.79 -12.82
CA TRP A 366 17.34 7.39 -12.53
C TRP A 366 18.28 6.80 -13.59
N LEU A 367 18.01 7.03 -14.89
CA LEU A 367 18.91 6.59 -15.97
C LEU A 367 20.32 7.18 -15.81
N PHE A 368 20.44 8.46 -15.50
CA PHE A 368 21.74 9.12 -15.29
C PHE A 368 22.41 8.75 -13.97
N THR A 369 21.66 8.24 -12.99
CA THR A 369 22.21 7.62 -11.78
C THR A 369 22.85 6.27 -12.11
N MET A 370 22.23 5.49 -13.01
CA MET A 370 22.81 4.24 -13.50
C MET A 370 24.01 4.47 -14.44
N TYR A 371 23.95 5.53 -15.25
CA TYR A 371 25.00 5.90 -16.19
C TYR A 371 26.34 6.15 -15.48
N GLN A 372 27.40 5.51 -15.98
CA GLN A 372 28.74 5.49 -15.38
C GLN A 372 28.81 4.97 -13.94
N GLY A 373 27.76 4.29 -13.46
CA GLY A 373 27.77 3.53 -12.22
C GLY A 373 28.29 2.09 -12.41
N ARG A 374 28.34 1.32 -11.33
CA ARG A 374 28.60 -0.13 -11.36
C ARG A 374 27.37 -0.88 -10.88
N ILE A 375 26.51 -1.26 -11.83
CA ILE A 375 25.19 -1.84 -11.55
C ILE A 375 25.35 -3.28 -11.04
N ARG A 376 24.91 -3.54 -9.81
CA ARG A 376 24.70 -4.90 -9.29
C ARG A 376 23.30 -5.38 -9.68
N TYR A 377 23.24 -6.45 -10.48
CA TYR A 377 21.98 -7.10 -10.91
C TYR A 377 21.37 -7.98 -9.80
N HIS A 378 20.96 -7.31 -8.72
CA HIS A 378 20.14 -7.85 -7.65
C HIS A 378 18.65 -7.84 -8.04
N SER A 379 17.82 -8.67 -7.42
CA SER A 379 16.36 -8.71 -7.65
C SER A 379 15.72 -7.32 -7.55
N SER A 380 16.07 -6.51 -6.54
CA SER A 380 15.57 -5.13 -6.42
C SER A 380 15.92 -4.25 -7.62
N THR A 381 17.13 -4.40 -8.19
CA THR A 381 17.54 -3.68 -9.40
C THR A 381 16.75 -4.12 -10.63
N LEU A 382 16.45 -5.42 -10.74
CA LEU A 382 15.62 -5.95 -11.83
C LEU A 382 14.20 -5.39 -11.77
N TRP A 383 13.59 -5.36 -10.58
CA TRP A 383 12.29 -4.70 -10.37
C TRP A 383 12.34 -3.23 -10.79
N THR A 384 13.38 -2.48 -10.43
CA THR A 384 13.55 -1.07 -10.83
C THR A 384 13.67 -0.92 -12.35
N ILE A 385 14.47 -1.74 -13.02
CA ILE A 385 14.61 -1.67 -14.49
C ILE A 385 13.29 -2.05 -15.19
N GLY A 386 12.63 -3.11 -14.72
CA GLY A 386 11.30 -3.51 -15.20
C GLY A 386 10.29 -2.38 -15.04
N PHE A 387 10.27 -1.73 -13.87
CA PHE A 387 9.48 -0.54 -13.61
C PHE A 387 9.75 0.56 -14.65
N MET A 388 11.00 0.95 -14.87
CA MET A 388 11.32 2.07 -15.77
C MET A 388 10.78 1.85 -17.18
N VAL A 389 10.88 0.62 -17.70
CA VAL A 389 10.37 0.27 -19.04
C VAL A 389 8.84 0.22 -19.04
N THR A 390 8.25 -0.53 -18.11
CA THR A 390 6.80 -0.74 -18.04
C THR A 390 6.07 0.59 -17.78
N PHE A 391 6.53 1.36 -16.81
CA PHE A 391 5.97 2.64 -16.45
C PHE A 391 6.13 3.70 -17.55
N ALA A 392 7.20 3.69 -18.35
CA ALA A 392 7.32 4.59 -19.50
C ALA A 392 6.23 4.31 -20.56
N ILE A 393 5.94 3.04 -20.85
CA ILE A 393 4.85 2.65 -21.76
C ILE A 393 3.49 3.04 -21.14
N GLY A 394 3.28 2.73 -19.86
CA GLY A 394 2.08 3.12 -19.13
C GLY A 394 1.85 4.63 -19.16
N GLY A 395 2.87 5.42 -18.82
CA GLY A 395 2.82 6.88 -18.84
C GLY A 395 2.52 7.46 -20.22
N MET A 396 3.13 6.91 -21.28
CA MET A 396 2.84 7.31 -22.66
C MET A 396 1.35 7.12 -23.01
N THR A 397 0.78 5.97 -22.66
CA THR A 397 -0.66 5.71 -22.88
C THR A 397 -1.56 6.61 -22.03
N GLY A 398 -1.10 7.04 -20.85
CA GLY A 398 -1.83 7.99 -20.01
C GLY A 398 -1.84 9.41 -20.58
N VAL A 399 -0.73 9.85 -21.16
CA VAL A 399 -0.66 11.13 -21.88
C VAL A 399 -1.62 11.13 -23.08
N LEU A 400 -1.79 10.00 -23.77
CA LEU A 400 -2.80 9.87 -24.83
C LEU A 400 -4.23 10.04 -24.26
N LEU A 401 -4.55 9.40 -23.14
CA LEU A 401 -5.85 9.53 -22.46
C LEU A 401 -6.09 10.93 -21.86
N ALA A 402 -5.03 11.71 -21.64
CA ALA A 402 -5.16 13.11 -21.21
C ALA A 402 -5.71 14.03 -22.32
N VAL A 403 -5.74 13.56 -23.57
CA VAL A 403 -6.30 14.31 -24.70
C VAL A 403 -7.81 14.01 -24.80
N PRO A 404 -8.71 14.98 -24.51
CA PRO A 404 -10.14 14.70 -24.43
C PRO A 404 -10.73 14.06 -25.70
N GLY A 405 -10.28 14.49 -26.88
CA GLY A 405 -10.74 13.92 -28.16
C GLY A 405 -10.38 12.44 -28.35
N ALA A 406 -9.24 11.99 -27.79
CA ALA A 406 -8.87 10.57 -27.77
C ALA A 406 -9.61 9.83 -26.64
N ASP A 407 -9.76 10.47 -25.47
CA ASP A 407 -10.53 9.88 -24.37
C ASP A 407 -11.97 9.60 -24.79
N PHE A 408 -12.64 10.46 -25.57
CA PHE A 408 -14.02 10.20 -26.01
C PHE A 408 -14.24 8.83 -26.67
N VAL A 409 -13.23 8.26 -27.34
CA VAL A 409 -13.32 6.92 -27.96
C VAL A 409 -12.67 5.81 -27.13
N LEU A 410 -11.76 6.15 -26.22
CA LEU A 410 -11.04 5.19 -25.37
C LEU A 410 -11.64 5.07 -23.96
N HIS A 411 -12.49 6.00 -23.55
CA HIS A 411 -13.11 6.09 -22.25
C HIS A 411 -13.88 4.81 -21.94
N ASN A 412 -13.61 4.20 -20.78
CA ASN A 412 -14.17 2.92 -20.34
C ASN A 412 -13.95 1.71 -21.28
N SER A 413 -13.11 1.85 -22.31
CA SER A 413 -12.61 0.69 -23.07
C SER A 413 -11.58 -0.10 -22.25
N LEU A 414 -11.18 -1.27 -22.74
CA LEU A 414 -10.06 -2.01 -22.17
C LEU A 414 -8.71 -1.27 -22.28
N PHE A 415 -8.60 -0.23 -23.11
CA PHE A 415 -7.41 0.62 -23.17
C PHE A 415 -7.16 1.32 -21.83
N LEU A 416 -8.22 1.85 -21.20
CA LEU A 416 -8.15 2.47 -19.88
C LEU A 416 -7.70 1.47 -18.81
N VAL A 417 -8.26 0.24 -18.85
CA VAL A 417 -7.89 -0.83 -17.92
C VAL A 417 -6.42 -1.20 -18.09
N ALA A 418 -5.96 -1.37 -19.33
CA ALA A 418 -4.57 -1.67 -19.66
C ALA A 418 -3.62 -0.57 -19.18
N HIS A 419 -3.93 0.70 -19.48
CA HIS A 419 -3.17 1.86 -19.04
C HIS A 419 -3.00 1.89 -17.52
N PHE A 420 -4.11 1.80 -16.79
CA PHE A 420 -4.08 1.92 -15.33
C PHE A 420 -3.32 0.75 -14.67
N HIS A 421 -3.52 -0.47 -15.13
CA HIS A 421 -2.77 -1.62 -14.63
C HIS A 421 -1.28 -1.52 -14.95
N ASN A 422 -0.92 -0.93 -16.09
CA ASN A 422 0.47 -0.71 -16.47
C ASN A 422 1.21 0.20 -15.48
N VAL A 423 0.58 1.32 -15.11
CA VAL A 423 1.19 2.26 -14.14
C VAL A 423 1.11 1.77 -12.70
N ILE A 424 0.05 1.07 -12.28
CA ILE A 424 -0.08 0.57 -10.89
C ILE A 424 0.75 -0.68 -10.65
N ILE A 425 0.71 -1.68 -11.53
CA ILE A 425 1.51 -2.91 -11.34
C ILE A 425 2.98 -2.57 -11.57
N GLY A 426 3.31 -1.97 -12.71
CA GLY A 426 4.68 -1.62 -13.07
C GLY A 426 5.30 -0.57 -12.15
N GLY A 427 4.50 0.39 -11.66
CA GLY A 427 4.96 1.44 -10.75
C GLY A 427 4.91 1.06 -9.28
N VAL A 428 3.71 0.76 -8.77
CA VAL A 428 3.47 0.59 -7.33
C VAL A 428 3.84 -0.81 -6.87
N VAL A 429 3.28 -1.87 -7.48
CA VAL A 429 3.50 -3.25 -7.02
C VAL A 429 4.98 -3.64 -7.17
N PHE A 430 5.58 -3.36 -8.33
CA PHE A 430 7.01 -3.62 -8.55
C PHE A 430 7.88 -2.83 -7.57
N GLY A 431 7.54 -1.56 -7.30
CA GLY A 431 8.27 -0.73 -6.34
C GLY A 431 8.17 -1.25 -4.91
N CYS A 432 7.00 -1.72 -4.52
CA CYS A 432 6.79 -2.31 -3.20
C CYS A 432 7.54 -3.64 -3.05
N LEU A 433 7.52 -4.51 -4.05
CA LEU A 433 8.29 -5.77 -4.05
C LEU A 433 9.81 -5.50 -4.09
N ALA A 434 10.26 -4.48 -4.83
CA ALA A 434 11.65 -4.03 -4.83
C ALA A 434 12.08 -3.54 -3.44
N GLY A 435 11.24 -2.72 -2.80
CA GLY A 435 11.43 -2.20 -1.46
C GLY A 435 11.45 -3.30 -0.40
N ILE A 436 10.48 -4.22 -0.42
CA ILE A 436 10.47 -5.39 0.48
C ILE A 436 11.77 -6.17 0.33
N THR A 437 12.20 -6.46 -0.90
CA THR A 437 13.45 -7.19 -1.16
C THR A 437 14.69 -6.43 -0.65
N PHE A 438 14.72 -5.11 -0.84
CA PHE A 438 15.85 -4.27 -0.46
C PHE A 438 15.96 -4.14 1.06
N TRP A 439 14.86 -3.84 1.75
CA TRP A 439 14.85 -3.59 3.19
C TRP A 439 14.54 -4.82 4.05
N PHE A 440 14.30 -6.00 3.47
CA PHE A 440 14.06 -7.24 4.21
C PHE A 440 15.10 -7.52 5.32
N PRO A 441 16.42 -7.38 5.09
CA PRO A 441 17.43 -7.65 6.11
C PRO A 441 17.34 -6.67 7.29
N LYS A 442 16.94 -5.42 7.04
CA LYS A 442 16.83 -4.40 8.08
C LYS A 442 15.76 -4.75 9.12
N VAL A 443 14.71 -5.45 8.70
CA VAL A 443 13.59 -5.86 9.55
C VAL A 443 13.83 -7.22 10.20
N PHE A 444 14.36 -8.19 9.44
CA PHE A 444 14.43 -9.58 9.89
C PHE A 444 15.84 -10.10 10.18
N GLY A 445 16.89 -9.36 9.82
CA GLY A 445 18.29 -9.71 10.07
C GLY A 445 18.92 -10.70 9.09
N PHE A 446 18.26 -11.02 7.98
CA PHE A 446 18.79 -11.91 6.94
C PHE A 446 18.31 -11.52 5.55
N THR A 447 19.03 -11.96 4.51
CA THR A 447 18.71 -11.65 3.10
C THR A 447 17.74 -12.66 2.49
N LEU A 448 16.95 -12.19 1.53
CA LEU A 448 16.04 -13.06 0.77
C LEU A 448 16.80 -13.90 -0.27
N ASN A 449 16.22 -15.05 -0.64
CA ASN A 449 16.81 -15.96 -1.61
C ASN A 449 16.75 -15.33 -3.00
N GLU A 450 17.93 -15.06 -3.56
CA GLU A 450 18.05 -14.30 -4.80
C GLU A 450 17.56 -15.07 -6.03
N ARG A 451 17.68 -16.41 -6.04
CA ARG A 451 17.22 -17.23 -7.16
C ARG A 451 15.70 -17.15 -7.32
N TRP A 452 14.97 -17.34 -6.22
CA TRP A 452 13.50 -17.25 -6.23
C TRP A 452 13.01 -15.82 -6.44
N GLY A 453 13.76 -14.81 -5.98
CA GLY A 453 13.48 -13.40 -6.27
C GLY A 453 13.52 -13.09 -7.77
N LYS A 454 14.52 -13.61 -8.48
CA LYS A 454 14.63 -13.47 -9.94
C LYS A 454 13.52 -14.22 -10.68
N ILE A 455 13.18 -15.43 -10.25
CA ILE A 455 12.07 -16.21 -10.83
C ILE A 455 10.75 -15.43 -10.67
N SER A 456 10.47 -14.93 -9.46
CA SER A 456 9.30 -14.09 -9.19
C SER A 456 9.25 -12.90 -10.15
N PHE A 457 10.34 -12.12 -10.21
CA PHE A 457 10.45 -10.97 -11.11
C PHE A 457 10.16 -11.33 -12.58
N THR A 458 10.80 -12.38 -13.10
CA THR A 458 10.63 -12.77 -14.50
C THR A 458 9.20 -13.21 -14.81
N CYS A 459 8.58 -14.00 -13.93
CA CYS A 459 7.18 -14.39 -14.07
C CYS A 459 6.24 -13.18 -14.02
N TRP A 460 6.46 -12.25 -13.08
CA TRP A 460 5.67 -11.03 -12.99
C TRP A 460 5.81 -10.16 -14.24
N LEU A 461 7.03 -9.93 -14.72
CA LEU A 461 7.28 -9.10 -15.90
C LEU A 461 6.65 -9.72 -17.15
N VAL A 462 6.99 -10.98 -17.47
CA VAL A 462 6.47 -11.65 -18.66
C VAL A 462 4.95 -11.81 -18.59
N GLY A 463 4.44 -12.26 -17.44
CA GLY A 463 3.01 -12.42 -17.22
C GLY A 463 2.25 -11.10 -17.34
N PHE A 464 2.81 -9.99 -16.85
CA PHE A 464 2.23 -8.64 -17.01
C PHE A 464 2.07 -8.25 -18.48
N TYR A 465 3.12 -8.38 -19.29
CA TYR A 465 3.05 -8.01 -20.71
C TYR A 465 2.05 -8.90 -21.46
N LEU A 466 2.03 -10.21 -21.18
CA LEU A 466 1.03 -11.13 -21.76
C LEU A 466 -0.40 -10.81 -21.30
N ALA A 467 -0.59 -10.41 -20.04
CA ALA A 467 -1.90 -10.13 -19.47
C ALA A 467 -2.52 -8.84 -20.02
N PHE A 468 -1.72 -7.77 -20.13
CA PHE A 468 -2.24 -6.41 -20.33
C PHE A 468 -1.97 -5.82 -21.72
N MET A 469 -0.94 -6.25 -22.44
CA MET A 469 -0.73 -5.74 -23.81
C MET A 469 -1.86 -6.10 -24.78
N PRO A 470 -2.44 -7.31 -24.75
CA PRO A 470 -3.62 -7.63 -25.56
C PRO A 470 -4.80 -6.70 -25.29
N LEU A 471 -4.92 -6.18 -24.06
CA LEU A 471 -6.05 -5.33 -23.66
C LEU A 471 -5.99 -3.93 -24.30
N TYR A 472 -4.79 -3.41 -24.60
CA TYR A 472 -4.66 -2.18 -25.40
C TYR A 472 -5.26 -2.38 -26.81
N VAL A 473 -4.96 -3.51 -27.45
CA VAL A 473 -5.52 -3.86 -28.76
C VAL A 473 -7.03 -4.03 -28.69
N LEU A 474 -7.53 -4.76 -27.68
CA LEU A 474 -8.97 -4.93 -27.47
C LEU A 474 -9.69 -3.61 -27.21
N GLY A 475 -9.06 -2.69 -26.48
CA GLY A 475 -9.58 -1.34 -26.27
C GLY A 475 -9.77 -0.58 -27.59
N PHE A 476 -8.79 -0.63 -28.49
CA PHE A 476 -8.93 -0.07 -29.84
C PHE A 476 -9.97 -0.78 -30.71
N LYS A 477 -10.18 -2.09 -30.49
CA LYS A 477 -11.24 -2.87 -31.15
C LYS A 477 -12.64 -2.64 -30.57
N GLY A 478 -12.79 -1.76 -29.58
CA GLY A 478 -14.09 -1.37 -29.01
C GLY A 478 -14.57 -2.25 -27.85
N MET A 479 -13.74 -3.16 -27.32
CA MET A 479 -14.13 -3.94 -26.14
C MET A 479 -14.17 -3.04 -24.91
N THR A 480 -15.34 -2.93 -24.28
CA THR A 480 -15.55 -2.13 -23.07
C THR A 480 -15.22 -2.92 -21.80
N ARG A 481 -14.97 -2.19 -20.70
CA ARG A 481 -14.72 -2.81 -19.39
C ARG A 481 -15.99 -3.43 -18.81
N ARG A 482 -15.82 -4.34 -17.85
CA ARG A 482 -16.88 -4.96 -17.02
C ARG A 482 -17.86 -5.88 -17.75
N MET A 483 -17.57 -6.28 -18.99
CA MET A 483 -18.34 -7.32 -19.66
C MET A 483 -17.97 -8.72 -19.12
N ASN A 484 -18.96 -9.49 -18.71
CA ASN A 484 -18.79 -10.87 -18.22
C ASN A 484 -18.88 -11.91 -19.36
N HIS A 485 -19.52 -11.58 -20.47
CA HIS A 485 -19.60 -12.37 -21.71
C HIS A 485 -19.57 -11.43 -22.92
N TYR A 486 -19.24 -11.96 -24.11
CA TYR A 486 -19.15 -11.17 -25.34
C TYR A 486 -19.47 -12.02 -26.58
N VAL A 487 -20.03 -11.39 -27.61
CA VAL A 487 -20.45 -12.06 -28.85
C VAL A 487 -19.33 -12.11 -29.87
N GLN A 488 -18.44 -11.12 -29.90
CA GLN A 488 -17.39 -10.95 -30.91
C GLN A 488 -16.29 -12.02 -30.79
N PRO A 489 -16.21 -13.02 -31.69
CA PRO A 489 -15.26 -14.13 -31.55
C PRO A 489 -13.80 -13.67 -31.72
N ASP A 490 -13.56 -12.63 -32.53
CA ASP A 490 -12.23 -12.07 -32.82
C ASP A 490 -11.52 -11.50 -31.58
N TRP A 491 -12.23 -11.29 -30.47
CA TRP A 491 -11.64 -10.86 -29.20
C TRP A 491 -11.07 -12.02 -28.39
N GLN A 492 -11.57 -13.23 -28.60
CA GLN A 492 -11.23 -14.40 -27.78
C GLN A 492 -9.72 -14.73 -27.76
N PRO A 493 -8.98 -14.71 -28.90
CA PRO A 493 -7.54 -15.01 -28.87
C PRO A 493 -6.76 -14.08 -27.92
N TYR A 494 -7.10 -12.79 -27.91
CA TYR A 494 -6.46 -11.81 -27.03
C TYR A 494 -6.80 -12.05 -25.56
N LEU A 495 -8.04 -12.47 -25.25
CA LEU A 495 -8.47 -12.78 -23.89
C LEU A 495 -7.87 -14.08 -23.37
N ILE A 496 -7.66 -15.08 -24.24
CA ILE A 496 -6.92 -16.30 -23.89
C ILE A 496 -5.46 -15.96 -23.55
N VAL A 497 -4.79 -15.15 -24.38
CA VAL A 497 -3.42 -14.69 -24.07
C VAL A 497 -3.39 -13.92 -22.76
N ALA A 498 -4.40 -13.06 -22.52
CA ALA A 498 -4.51 -12.32 -21.27
C ALA A 498 -4.69 -13.25 -20.05
N ALA A 499 -5.47 -14.32 -20.18
CA ALA A 499 -5.66 -15.34 -19.14
C ALA A 499 -4.38 -16.15 -18.88
N VAL A 500 -3.64 -16.52 -19.92
CA VAL A 500 -2.31 -17.15 -19.78
C VAL A 500 -1.34 -16.21 -19.06
N GLY A 501 -1.33 -14.92 -19.41
CA GLY A 501 -0.53 -13.91 -18.71
C GLY A 501 -0.88 -13.82 -17.23
N ALA A 502 -2.17 -13.84 -16.88
CA ALA A 502 -2.62 -13.89 -15.49
C ALA A 502 -2.11 -15.16 -14.78
N ALA A 503 -2.17 -16.33 -15.40
CA ALA A 503 -1.63 -17.56 -14.81
C ALA A 503 -0.11 -17.47 -14.56
N VAL A 504 0.66 -16.86 -15.47
CA VAL A 504 2.11 -16.63 -15.31
C VAL A 504 2.39 -15.65 -14.16
N ILE A 505 1.58 -14.62 -13.97
CA ILE A 505 1.66 -13.75 -12.77
C ILE A 505 1.42 -14.58 -11.50
N GLY A 506 0.49 -15.54 -11.53
CA GLY A 506 0.23 -16.44 -10.41
C GLY A 506 1.45 -17.29 -10.03
N LEU A 507 2.21 -17.75 -11.01
CA LEU A 507 3.52 -18.39 -10.77
C LEU A 507 4.53 -17.43 -10.15
N GLY A 508 4.49 -16.14 -10.51
CA GLY A 508 5.31 -15.09 -9.89
C GLY A 508 4.98 -14.86 -8.41
N ILE A 509 3.69 -14.80 -8.07
CA ILE A 509 3.22 -14.73 -6.67
C ILE A 509 3.65 -15.97 -5.90
N LEU A 510 3.47 -17.16 -6.46
CA LEU A 510 3.91 -18.41 -5.84
C LEU A 510 5.43 -18.43 -5.62
N ALA A 511 6.21 -18.01 -6.61
CA ALA A 511 7.66 -17.91 -6.50
C ALA A 511 8.09 -16.94 -5.38
N PHE A 512 7.38 -15.83 -5.18
CA PHE A 512 7.61 -14.92 -4.06
C PHE A 512 7.29 -15.58 -2.70
N ILE A 513 6.20 -16.34 -2.58
CA ILE A 513 5.88 -17.09 -1.35
C ILE A 513 6.97 -18.12 -1.07
N VAL A 514 7.42 -18.86 -2.09
CA VAL A 514 8.53 -19.82 -1.97
C VAL A 514 9.82 -19.13 -1.57
N GLN A 515 10.10 -17.93 -2.12
CA GLN A 515 11.24 -17.10 -1.73
C GLN A 515 11.21 -16.82 -0.23
N LEU A 516 10.08 -16.36 0.31
CA LEU A 516 9.92 -16.10 1.75
C LEU A 516 10.12 -17.38 2.57
N ALA A 517 9.49 -18.49 2.18
CA ALA A 517 9.56 -19.76 2.91
C ALA A 517 10.99 -20.32 2.99
N VAL A 518 11.70 -20.36 1.86
CA VAL A 518 13.09 -20.85 1.79
C VAL A 518 14.03 -19.93 2.56
N SER A 519 13.83 -18.61 2.47
CA SER A 519 14.63 -17.64 3.24
C SER A 519 14.43 -17.74 4.74
N ILE A 520 13.19 -17.95 5.20
CA ILE A 520 12.90 -18.13 6.64
C ILE A 520 13.51 -19.44 7.15
N ARG A 521 13.43 -20.52 6.36
CA ARG A 521 14.05 -21.82 6.68
C ARG A 521 15.57 -21.69 6.83
N ASP A 522 16.22 -21.02 5.88
CA ASP A 522 17.68 -20.93 5.79
C ASP A 522 18.23 -19.64 6.44
N ARG A 523 17.43 -18.97 7.29
CA ARG A 523 17.73 -17.63 7.86
C ARG A 523 19.08 -17.53 8.56
N ASN A 524 19.53 -18.62 9.20
CA ASN A 524 20.78 -18.64 9.96
C ASN A 524 22.02 -18.62 9.05
N ALA A 525 21.90 -19.06 7.79
CA ALA A 525 23.00 -19.07 6.84
C ALA A 525 23.19 -17.73 6.12
N ASN A 526 22.14 -16.89 6.06
CA ASN A 526 22.12 -15.67 5.27
C ASN A 526 21.96 -14.40 6.13
N ARG A 527 22.47 -14.44 7.37
CA ARG A 527 22.35 -13.33 8.32
C ARG A 527 23.17 -12.12 7.86
N ASP A 528 22.59 -10.94 8.05
CA ASP A 528 23.31 -9.68 7.95
C ASP A 528 23.91 -9.34 9.32
N LEU A 529 25.23 -9.43 9.43
CA LEU A 529 25.96 -9.16 10.67
C LEU A 529 26.48 -7.72 10.75
N THR A 530 26.48 -6.97 9.64
CA THR A 530 27.01 -5.60 9.61
C THR A 530 25.93 -4.56 9.80
N GLY A 531 24.68 -4.88 9.42
CA GLY A 531 23.61 -3.90 9.33
C GLY A 531 23.52 -3.21 7.95
N ASP A 532 24.51 -3.45 7.09
CA ASP A 532 24.62 -2.92 5.73
C ASP A 532 25.05 -4.04 4.76
N PRO A 533 24.10 -4.88 4.28
CA PRO A 533 24.41 -6.01 3.41
C PRO A 533 24.65 -5.58 1.95
N TRP A 534 24.36 -4.32 1.64
CA TRP A 534 24.36 -3.78 0.28
C TRP A 534 25.49 -2.81 0.00
N ASP A 535 26.21 -2.37 1.04
CA ASP A 535 27.07 -1.19 0.97
C ASP A 535 26.25 0.00 0.48
N ALA A 536 25.20 0.35 1.23
CA ALA A 536 24.23 1.39 0.89
C ALA A 536 24.59 2.76 1.51
N ARG A 537 23.83 3.81 1.15
CA ARG A 537 24.22 5.22 1.38
C ARG A 537 23.51 5.91 2.55
N SER A 538 22.29 5.49 2.85
CA SER A 538 21.36 6.15 3.78
C SER A 538 21.50 5.67 5.23
N LEU A 539 20.91 6.41 6.18
CA LEU A 539 21.11 6.22 7.62
C LEU A 539 20.53 4.93 8.18
N GLU A 540 19.51 4.33 7.55
CA GLU A 540 18.94 3.07 8.04
C GLU A 540 19.98 1.94 8.06
N TRP A 541 20.97 1.99 7.17
CA TRP A 541 22.07 1.03 7.07
C TRP A 541 23.16 1.25 8.13
N ALA A 542 23.13 2.40 8.83
CA ALA A 542 24.02 2.69 9.95
C ALA A 542 23.59 2.01 11.27
N THR A 543 22.46 1.30 11.29
CA THR A 543 21.94 0.54 12.44
C THR A 543 22.15 -0.96 12.26
N SER A 544 21.98 -1.77 13.31
CA SER A 544 22.03 -3.24 13.17
C SER A 544 20.93 -3.80 12.26
N SER A 545 21.05 -5.08 11.91
CA SER A 545 20.01 -5.85 11.22
C SER A 545 19.71 -7.11 12.03
N PRO A 546 18.52 -7.24 12.65
CA PRO A 546 17.44 -6.26 12.67
C PRO A 546 17.81 -4.99 13.47
N ALA A 547 17.15 -3.87 13.16
CA ALA A 547 17.31 -2.64 13.94
C ALA A 547 16.80 -2.83 15.38
N PRO A 548 17.44 -2.25 16.40
CA PRO A 548 16.98 -2.36 17.78
C PRO A 548 15.67 -1.58 17.95
N PHE A 549 14.92 -1.88 19.01
CA PHE A 549 13.60 -1.27 19.22
C PHE A 549 13.65 0.26 19.37
N TYR A 550 14.77 0.82 19.83
CA TYR A 550 15.03 2.27 19.93
C TYR A 550 15.70 2.88 18.68
N ASN A 551 15.94 2.10 17.62
CA ASN A 551 16.67 2.45 16.39
C ASN A 551 18.14 2.88 16.60
N PHE A 552 18.36 4.05 17.21
CA PHE A 552 19.67 4.65 17.45
C PHE A 552 19.88 4.90 18.94
N ALA A 553 20.96 4.34 19.49
CA ALA A 553 21.36 4.58 20.88
C ALA A 553 21.65 6.07 21.10
N HIS A 554 22.46 6.68 20.21
CA HIS A 554 22.65 8.13 20.13
C HIS A 554 22.07 8.65 18.83
N VAL A 555 21.29 9.72 18.91
CA VAL A 555 20.75 10.39 17.72
C VAL A 555 21.93 10.93 16.88
N PRO A 556 22.03 10.57 15.59
CA PRO A 556 23.15 10.98 14.75
C PRO A 556 23.13 12.49 14.50
N HIS A 557 24.29 13.11 14.29
CA HIS A 557 24.39 14.49 13.81
C HIS A 557 24.60 14.48 12.30
N ILE A 558 23.82 15.27 11.55
CA ILE A 558 23.76 15.19 10.09
C ILE A 558 24.35 16.45 9.45
N ASP A 559 25.54 16.30 8.87
CA ASP A 559 26.24 17.39 8.19
C ASP A 559 26.10 17.32 6.67
N SER A 560 25.97 16.12 6.09
CA SER A 560 25.85 15.91 4.65
C SER A 560 24.52 15.27 4.22
N LEU A 561 24.31 15.18 2.90
CA LEU A 561 23.12 14.54 2.31
C LEU A 561 23.18 13.00 2.46
N GLU A 562 24.37 12.41 2.37
CA GLU A 562 24.59 10.97 2.45
C GLU A 562 25.52 10.65 3.62
N GLN A 563 25.11 11.06 4.83
CA GLN A 563 25.94 11.02 6.04
C GLN A 563 26.62 9.67 6.27
N HIS A 564 25.88 8.57 6.17
CA HIS A 564 26.43 7.23 6.37
C HIS A 564 27.50 6.88 5.33
N TRP A 565 27.33 7.30 4.07
CA TRP A 565 28.33 7.08 3.02
C TRP A 565 29.62 7.87 3.29
N ASP A 566 29.48 9.15 3.67
CA ASP A 566 30.62 10.01 4.00
C ASP A 566 31.37 9.51 5.23
N ASP A 567 30.65 9.03 6.24
CA ASP A 567 31.25 8.42 7.43
C ASP A 567 31.99 7.13 7.10
N LYS A 568 31.48 6.29 6.20
CA LYS A 568 32.23 5.12 5.70
C LYS A 568 33.51 5.53 4.97
N ALA A 569 33.44 6.55 4.11
CA ALA A 569 34.60 7.05 3.38
C ALA A 569 35.68 7.65 4.29
N ARG A 570 35.27 8.28 5.41
CA ARG A 570 36.18 8.85 6.41
C ARG A 570 36.64 7.85 7.48
N GLY A 571 36.12 6.62 7.48
CA GLY A 571 36.40 5.62 8.51
C GLY A 571 35.74 5.89 9.86
N LEU A 572 34.64 6.65 9.88
CA LEU A 572 33.92 7.08 11.09
C LEU A 572 32.58 6.36 11.29
N ALA A 573 32.14 5.53 10.33
CA ALA A 573 30.81 4.92 10.35
C ALA A 573 30.53 4.05 11.59
N TRP A 574 31.57 3.46 12.18
CA TRP A 574 31.44 2.48 13.25
C TRP A 574 32.26 2.92 14.47
N ARG A 575 31.89 4.05 15.07
CA ARG A 575 32.51 4.55 16.30
C ARG A 575 31.76 4.05 17.53
N GLU A 576 32.49 3.38 18.42
CA GLU A 576 31.97 2.98 19.73
C GLU A 576 31.78 4.24 20.60
N PRO A 577 30.55 4.54 21.04
CA PRO A 577 30.30 5.60 22.01
C PRO A 577 31.00 5.29 23.34
N LYS A 578 31.48 6.32 24.03
CA LYS A 578 32.13 6.15 25.34
C LYS A 578 31.14 5.89 26.48
N GLN A 579 29.93 6.42 26.36
CA GLN A 579 28.91 6.41 27.40
C GLN A 579 27.54 6.31 26.74
N TYR A 580 26.66 5.50 27.34
CA TYR A 580 25.27 5.38 26.96
C TYR A 580 24.38 6.11 27.98
N GLU A 581 23.24 6.58 27.51
CA GLU A 581 22.25 7.28 28.32
C GLU A 581 20.94 6.49 28.37
N ASP A 582 20.13 6.74 29.39
CA ASP A 582 18.79 6.17 29.47
C ASP A 582 17.92 6.68 28.31
N ILE A 583 17.18 5.77 27.67
CA ILE A 583 16.35 6.09 26.51
C ILE A 583 14.88 6.06 26.91
N HIS A 584 14.21 7.20 26.80
CA HIS A 584 12.76 7.29 26.93
C HIS A 584 12.06 6.65 25.72
N MET A 585 11.14 5.72 25.97
CA MET A 585 10.39 4.97 24.96
C MET A 585 8.90 4.86 25.32
N PRO A 586 8.00 4.84 24.34
CA PRO A 586 6.57 4.63 24.57
C PRO A 586 6.28 3.17 24.96
N ARG A 587 5.31 2.95 25.85
CA ARG A 587 4.83 1.61 26.21
C ARG A 587 3.84 1.05 25.19
N ASN A 588 3.84 -0.27 25.08
CA ASN A 588 2.80 -1.01 24.36
C ASN A 588 1.42 -0.81 25.00
N THR A 589 0.38 -0.82 24.18
CA THR A 589 -1.01 -0.64 24.63
C THR A 589 -1.98 -1.42 23.76
N GLY A 590 -2.96 -2.08 24.39
CA GLY A 590 -4.04 -2.77 23.69
C GLY A 590 -5.20 -1.85 23.29
N THR A 591 -5.20 -0.60 23.72
CA THR A 591 -6.31 0.33 23.49
C THR A 591 -6.57 0.55 22.00
N GLY A 592 -5.52 0.69 21.18
CA GLY A 592 -5.66 0.91 19.74
C GLY A 592 -6.44 -0.24 19.08
N PHE A 593 -6.06 -1.48 19.38
CA PHE A 593 -6.76 -2.68 18.94
C PHE A 593 -8.23 -2.71 19.41
N LEU A 594 -8.49 -2.46 20.69
CA LEU A 594 -9.85 -2.49 21.24
C LEU A 594 -10.77 -1.42 20.63
N VAL A 595 -10.28 -0.19 20.48
CA VAL A 595 -11.02 0.91 19.83
C VAL A 595 -11.39 0.52 18.40
N SER A 596 -10.44 -0.04 17.65
CA SER A 596 -10.71 -0.49 16.29
C SER A 596 -11.69 -1.66 16.23
N VAL A 597 -11.56 -2.66 17.11
CA VAL A 597 -12.50 -3.80 17.15
C VAL A 597 -13.92 -3.34 17.43
N PHE A 598 -14.13 -2.49 18.45
CA PHE A 598 -15.47 -1.94 18.73
C PHE A 598 -15.98 -1.07 17.57
N SER A 599 -15.12 -0.29 16.92
CA SER A 599 -15.47 0.47 15.72
C SER A 599 -15.84 -0.44 14.53
N GLY A 600 -15.14 -1.56 14.37
CA GLY A 600 -15.45 -2.58 13.35
C GLY A 600 -16.79 -3.26 13.60
N VAL A 601 -17.09 -3.61 14.85
CA VAL A 601 -18.41 -4.16 15.25
C VAL A 601 -19.51 -3.13 15.03
N MET A 602 -19.26 -1.85 15.32
CA MET A 602 -20.20 -0.76 15.02
C MET A 602 -20.48 -0.68 13.52
N CYS A 603 -19.44 -0.70 12.68
CA CYS A 603 -19.59 -0.68 11.22
C CYS A 603 -20.36 -1.90 10.70
N PHE A 604 -20.07 -3.12 11.19
CA PHE A 604 -20.84 -4.31 10.85
C PHE A 604 -22.31 -4.19 11.25
N ALA A 605 -22.57 -3.67 12.46
CA ALA A 605 -23.92 -3.44 12.95
C ALA A 605 -24.67 -2.42 12.07
N LEU A 606 -24.00 -1.37 11.58
CA LEU A 606 -24.59 -0.38 10.69
C LEU A 606 -24.98 -0.98 9.34
N VAL A 607 -24.08 -1.78 8.72
CA VAL A 607 -24.36 -2.52 7.47
C VAL A 607 -25.65 -3.34 7.57
N TRP A 608 -25.83 -4.03 8.71
CA TRP A 608 -26.97 -4.92 8.93
C TRP A 608 -28.14 -4.26 9.67
N HIS A 609 -28.10 -2.95 9.92
CA HIS A 609 -29.14 -2.19 10.64
C HIS A 609 -29.44 -2.75 12.06
N ILE A 610 -28.40 -3.23 12.76
CA ILE A 610 -28.44 -3.72 14.15
C ILE A 610 -28.21 -2.53 15.10
N TRP A 611 -29.22 -1.66 15.24
CA TRP A 611 -29.06 -0.35 15.89
C TRP A 611 -28.58 -0.39 17.35
N TRP A 612 -29.07 -1.36 18.14
CA TRP A 612 -28.66 -1.49 19.54
C TRP A 612 -27.17 -1.84 19.64
N LEU A 613 -26.66 -2.69 18.73
CA LEU A 613 -25.26 -3.10 18.70
C LEU A 613 -24.37 -1.97 18.19
N ALA A 614 -24.84 -1.20 17.20
CA ALA A 614 -24.14 -0.01 16.74
C ALA A 614 -23.99 1.02 17.88
N GLY A 615 -25.08 1.30 18.61
CA GLY A 615 -25.07 2.20 19.77
C GLY A 615 -24.17 1.70 20.91
N ALA A 616 -24.29 0.42 21.29
CA ALA A 616 -23.45 -0.18 22.33
C ALA A 616 -21.96 -0.16 21.96
N SER A 617 -21.63 -0.45 20.70
CA SER A 617 -20.26 -0.44 20.19
C SER A 617 -19.68 0.96 20.16
N LEU A 618 -20.46 1.98 19.79
CA LEU A 618 -20.04 3.38 19.87
C LEU A 618 -19.70 3.78 21.31
N VAL A 619 -20.57 3.45 22.28
CA VAL A 619 -20.32 3.72 23.70
C VAL A 619 -19.05 3.00 24.17
N ALA A 620 -18.85 1.74 23.79
CA ALA A 620 -17.63 0.99 24.12
C ALA A 620 -16.37 1.62 23.53
N THR A 621 -16.40 2.04 22.26
CA THR A 621 -15.31 2.77 21.59
C THR A 621 -14.97 4.04 22.36
N LEU A 622 -15.97 4.86 22.71
CA LEU A 622 -15.77 6.10 23.45
C LEU A 622 -15.26 5.84 24.88
N ALA A 623 -15.78 4.83 25.57
CA ALA A 623 -15.35 4.47 26.92
C ALA A 623 -13.89 4.03 26.96
N VAL A 624 -13.46 3.18 26.02
CA VAL A 624 -12.05 2.74 25.92
C VAL A 624 -11.13 3.91 25.54
N PHE A 625 -11.57 4.77 24.62
CA PHE A 625 -10.82 5.96 24.25
C PHE A 625 -10.66 6.91 25.45
N LEU A 626 -11.75 7.21 26.16
CA LEU A 626 -11.72 8.02 27.38
C LEU A 626 -10.82 7.39 28.45
N TRP A 627 -10.93 6.09 28.70
CA TRP A 627 -10.06 5.39 29.64
C TRP A 627 -8.57 5.61 29.31
N ARG A 628 -8.19 5.53 28.03
CA ARG A 628 -6.82 5.81 27.60
C ARG A 628 -6.39 7.25 27.85
N THR A 629 -7.29 8.23 27.77
CA THR A 629 -6.91 9.63 28.06
C THR A 629 -6.57 9.87 29.53
N TYR A 630 -7.05 9.03 30.44
CA TYR A 630 -6.73 9.08 31.87
C TYR A 630 -5.54 8.22 32.28
N ASP A 631 -5.07 7.33 31.39
CA ASP A 631 -3.90 6.49 31.63
C ASP A 631 -2.62 7.34 31.67
N ARG A 632 -1.86 7.23 32.77
CA ARG A 632 -0.62 7.99 33.00
C ARG A 632 0.63 7.14 32.81
N ASP A 633 0.53 5.81 32.81
CA ASP A 633 1.67 4.92 32.61
C ASP A 633 1.86 4.61 31.12
N VAL A 634 2.29 5.64 30.37
CA VAL A 634 2.31 5.61 28.90
C VAL A 634 3.71 5.39 28.32
N ASP A 635 4.74 5.51 29.14
CA ASP A 635 6.14 5.52 28.75
C ASP A 635 7.03 4.84 29.79
N TYR A 636 8.26 4.52 29.37
CA TYR A 636 9.27 3.90 30.22
C TYR A 636 10.67 4.33 29.80
N TYR A 637 11.64 4.09 30.66
CA TYR A 637 13.05 4.31 30.36
C TYR A 637 13.76 2.97 30.17
N VAL A 638 14.52 2.85 29.08
CA VAL A 638 15.49 1.79 28.87
C VAL A 638 16.78 2.19 29.57
N PRO A 639 17.26 1.43 30.58
CA PRO A 639 18.48 1.78 31.27
C PRO A 639 19.71 1.77 30.35
N ALA A 640 20.64 2.69 30.55
CA ALA A 640 21.89 2.78 29.79
C ALA A 640 22.67 1.46 29.75
N ALA A 641 22.66 0.68 30.84
CA ALA A 641 23.31 -0.64 30.91
C ALA A 641 22.72 -1.66 29.93
N GLU A 642 21.41 -1.59 29.67
CA GLU A 642 20.75 -2.46 28.69
C GLU A 642 21.07 -2.02 27.25
N VAL A 643 21.11 -0.70 27.00
CA VAL A 643 21.56 -0.14 25.72
C VAL A 643 23.00 -0.54 25.44
N GLU A 644 23.89 -0.39 26.42
CA GLU A 644 25.30 -0.80 26.33
C GLU A 644 25.44 -2.29 26.02
N ARG A 645 24.66 -3.15 26.69
CA ARG A 645 24.66 -4.59 26.43
C ARG A 645 24.28 -4.92 24.98
N ILE A 646 23.25 -4.26 24.45
CA ILE A 646 22.77 -4.47 23.07
C ILE A 646 23.79 -3.97 22.05
N GLU A 647 24.31 -2.75 22.22
CA GLU A 647 25.29 -2.18 21.29
C GLU A 647 26.64 -2.92 21.36
N ASN A 648 27.09 -3.38 22.53
CA ASN A 648 28.31 -4.18 22.64
C ASN A 648 28.18 -5.52 21.90
N ALA A 649 27.01 -6.17 21.96
CA ALA A 649 26.76 -7.38 21.17
C ALA A 649 26.84 -7.09 19.66
N ARG A 650 26.26 -5.98 19.21
CA ARG A 650 26.36 -5.52 17.82
C ARG A 650 27.81 -5.23 17.41
N PHE A 651 28.58 -4.52 18.22
CA PHE A 651 29.98 -4.23 17.91
C PHE A 651 30.85 -5.50 17.89
N ALA A 652 30.53 -6.52 18.70
CA ALA A 652 31.17 -7.82 18.61
C ALA A 652 30.90 -8.50 17.25
N ASP A 653 29.64 -8.49 16.78
CA ASP A 653 29.29 -9.00 15.45
C ASP A 653 30.00 -8.22 14.33
N LEU A 654 30.05 -6.89 14.42
CA LEU A 654 30.79 -6.03 13.48
C LEU A 654 32.28 -6.36 13.43
N ARG A 655 32.93 -6.56 14.59
CA ARG A 655 34.35 -6.96 14.69
C ARG A 655 34.61 -8.30 13.99
N ALA A 656 33.68 -9.24 14.09
CA ALA A 656 33.79 -10.53 13.43
C ALA A 656 33.55 -10.45 11.91
N ALA A 657 32.74 -9.50 11.45
CA ALA A 657 32.30 -9.41 10.06
C ALA A 657 33.12 -8.44 9.18
N LEU A 658 33.72 -7.38 9.72
CA LEU A 658 34.43 -6.36 8.94
C LEU A 658 35.89 -6.76 8.65
N PRO A 659 36.42 -6.56 7.42
CA PRO A 659 37.83 -6.77 7.12
C PRO A 659 38.73 -5.78 7.89
N ALA A 660 39.95 -6.19 8.25
CA ALA A 660 40.91 -5.40 9.04
C ALA A 660 41.24 -3.97 8.53
N ARG A 661 40.87 -3.63 7.28
CA ARG A 661 41.02 -2.27 6.68
C ARG A 661 39.88 -1.30 7.04
N GLN A 662 38.79 -1.75 7.65
CA GLN A 662 37.71 -0.91 8.20
C GLN A 662 37.78 -0.95 9.74
N SER A 663 38.96 -0.67 10.30
CA SER A 663 39.20 -0.79 11.74
C SER A 663 38.36 0.21 12.54
N LEU A 664 37.64 -0.32 13.53
CA LEU A 664 36.90 0.44 14.53
C LEU A 664 37.86 1.40 15.24
N GLN A 665 37.58 2.70 15.16
CA GLN A 665 38.23 3.69 16.01
C GLN A 665 37.36 3.91 17.25
N LYS A 666 37.93 3.72 18.44
CA LYS A 666 37.32 4.23 19.68
C LYS A 666 37.16 5.74 19.55
N ALA A 667 35.98 6.28 19.88
CA ALA A 667 35.80 7.72 19.89
C ALA A 667 36.83 8.38 20.83
N ALA A 668 37.46 9.48 20.38
CA ALA A 668 38.52 10.18 21.08
C ALA A 668 38.04 10.84 22.37
#